data_AF-A0A0N0NMU7-F1
#
_entry.id   AF-A0A0N0NMU7-F1
#
_cell.length_a   1.000
_cell.length_b   1.000
_cell.length_c   1.000
_cell.angle_alpha   90.00
_cell.angle_beta   90.00
_cell.angle_gamma   90.00
#
_symmetry.space_group_name_H-M   'P 1'
#
loop_
_entity.id
_entity.type
_entity.pdbx_description
1 polymer ?
#
loop_
_entity_poly.entity_id
_entity_poly.type
_entity_poly.pdbx_seq_one_letter_code
_entity_poly.pdbx_strand_id
1 'polypeptide(L)'
;MLPASEIKPSFEQVTDILKKSKDSPHPPNLVPLCAQIKADLFTPTQAYLKVSQGAKLSFLYESAATTGTIGRYSFVGANPLKVLKTGPGHGIEGDPLPQLEEELAQYRVASVPFLQLPPLTGGVIGYVGYDCVRYFEPKTARPMKDVLNLPESFFMLYDTIVAFDHFFNTGNKATSNIGQTGYERHVTTLKKHITKGDIIQCVPSHRVARPTSLHPFNIYRHLRTVNPSPYLFYIDCEDFSIIGASPELLVKEEAGRIITHPIAGTVKRGQDPEQDEQLADELRNSIKDRAEHVMLVDLARNDINRVCDPLSTRVDRLMVVEKFSHVQHLVSQVSGILREGETRFTAFRSIFPAGTVSGAPKVRAMELIAELEKEKRGVYAGAAGYFGFSQVSPDGTRIEEGAMDTCIALRTMVWKDDVAYLQAGGGIVFDSDPEDEWIETMNKLGANPPKGKKAAPAPFPGSKGTSKKAPKNPLIEKRPRNFGIGQDVQPPRNLSRMVRWPEYVRLQRQRKILHMRLKVPPAIAQFQQTLDRNTAAQALKLLNKYRPETKAQKKERLTAEATAVSEGKKKEDASKKPYTVKYGLNHVVGLIENKKASLVLIPNDVDPIELVVYLPALCRKMGVPYAIIKGKARLGTVVHKKTAAVVALTEVKGEDKNELSKLVSAVNEGYANKYEDHRRHWVVKVEKRKKALEQAIKI
;
A
#
# COMPACT_ATOMS: atom_id res chain seq x y z
N MET A 1 45.28 3.13 24.58
CA MET A 1 44.14 2.33 25.07
C MET A 1 42.87 3.18 24.93
N LEU A 2 41.72 2.58 24.63
CA LEU A 2 40.44 3.25 24.89
C LEU A 2 40.18 3.21 26.41
N PRO A 3 39.47 4.19 27.00
CA PRO A 3 39.01 4.06 28.38
C PRO A 3 38.07 2.85 28.48
N ALA A 4 38.12 2.12 29.59
CA ALA A 4 37.22 1.00 29.84
C ALA A 4 35.77 1.51 29.84
N SER A 5 34.93 0.96 28.96
CA SER A 5 33.52 1.31 28.87
C SER A 5 32.79 0.86 30.14
N GLU A 6 32.16 1.80 30.82
CA GLU A 6 31.40 1.56 32.06
C GLU A 6 30.24 0.58 31.80
N ILE A 7 30.32 -0.62 32.38
CA ILE A 7 29.29 -1.66 32.25
C ILE A 7 28.12 -1.31 33.18
N LYS A 8 26.89 -1.36 32.65
CA LYS A 8 25.65 -1.07 33.38
C LYS A 8 24.61 -2.17 33.15
N PRO A 9 23.79 -2.54 34.16
CA PRO A 9 23.80 -2.06 35.55
C PRO A 9 25.05 -2.49 36.34
N SER A 10 25.36 -1.78 37.43
CA SER A 10 26.49 -2.12 38.31
C SER A 10 26.20 -3.39 39.13
N PHE A 11 27.23 -4.02 39.71
CA PHE A 11 27.06 -5.26 40.49
C PHE A 11 26.06 -5.11 41.66
N GLU A 12 26.06 -3.97 42.34
CA GLU A 12 25.09 -3.66 43.41
C GLU A 12 23.66 -3.54 42.85
N GLN A 13 23.49 -2.86 41.71
CA GLN A 13 22.20 -2.73 41.03
C GLN A 13 21.68 -4.09 40.54
N VAL A 14 22.53 -4.94 39.96
CA VAL A 14 22.20 -6.34 39.60
C VAL A 14 21.74 -7.10 40.84
N THR A 15 22.51 -7.00 41.93
CA THR A 15 22.21 -7.67 43.20
C THR A 15 20.85 -7.24 43.76
N ASP A 16 20.52 -5.95 43.71
CA ASP A 16 19.24 -5.44 44.22
C ASP A 16 18.03 -5.74 43.31
N ILE A 17 18.23 -5.84 42.00
CA ILE A 17 17.21 -6.33 41.05
C ILE A 17 16.90 -7.81 41.34
N LEU A 18 17.93 -8.63 41.55
CA LEU A 18 17.78 -10.04 41.88
C LEU A 18 17.17 -10.25 43.27
N LYS A 19 17.57 -9.48 44.31
CA LYS A 19 16.94 -9.53 45.64
C LYS A 19 15.43 -9.27 45.58
N LYS A 20 14.98 -8.23 44.86
CA LYS A 20 13.57 -7.82 44.78
C LYS A 20 12.66 -8.84 44.09
N SER A 21 13.23 -9.66 43.21
CA SER A 21 12.51 -10.66 42.41
C SER A 21 12.76 -12.10 42.87
N LYS A 22 13.65 -12.33 43.86
CA LYS A 22 14.10 -13.64 44.32
C LYS A 22 12.96 -14.56 44.75
N ASP A 23 12.05 -14.04 45.59
CA ASP A 23 10.96 -14.81 46.20
C ASP A 23 9.63 -14.60 45.43
N SER A 24 9.70 -14.14 44.17
CA SER A 24 8.55 -13.93 43.28
C SER A 24 8.10 -15.22 42.58
N PRO A 25 6.91 -15.25 41.94
CA PRO A 25 6.46 -16.41 41.16
C PRO A 25 7.36 -16.77 39.97
N HIS A 26 8.03 -15.78 39.37
CA HIS A 26 8.74 -15.92 38.10
C HIS A 26 10.11 -15.20 38.13
N PRO A 27 11.05 -15.59 39.02
CA PRO A 27 12.33 -14.90 39.15
C PRO A 27 13.09 -14.87 37.81
N PRO A 28 13.68 -13.72 37.44
CA PRO A 28 14.50 -13.61 36.25
C PRO A 28 15.79 -14.42 36.41
N ASN A 29 16.27 -15.02 35.33
CA ASN A 29 17.51 -15.80 35.28
C ASN A 29 18.55 -15.26 34.28
N LEU A 30 18.21 -14.20 33.55
CA LEU A 30 19.14 -13.36 32.79
C LEU A 30 19.04 -11.90 33.26
N VAL A 31 20.16 -11.18 33.26
CA VAL A 31 20.21 -9.73 33.51
C VAL A 31 20.98 -9.08 32.37
N PRO A 32 20.41 -8.08 31.66
CA PRO A 32 21.06 -7.52 30.48
C PRO A 32 22.17 -6.56 30.89
N LEU A 33 23.43 -6.93 30.61
CA LEU A 33 24.59 -6.06 30.80
C LEU A 33 24.87 -5.29 29.51
N CYS A 34 24.93 -3.97 29.60
CA CYS A 34 25.19 -3.07 28.49
C CYS A 34 26.49 -2.28 28.74
N ALA A 35 27.35 -2.21 27.73
CA ALA A 35 28.52 -1.35 27.72
C ALA A 35 28.50 -0.49 26.44
N GLN A 36 28.49 0.84 26.59
CA GLN A 36 28.50 1.74 25.44
C GLN A 36 29.93 2.11 25.06
N ILE A 37 30.28 1.85 23.79
CA ILE A 37 31.59 2.16 23.22
C ILE A 37 31.39 3.19 22.10
N LYS A 38 32.28 4.19 22.00
CA LYS A 38 32.27 5.11 20.86
C LYS A 38 32.66 4.37 19.58
N ALA A 39 31.73 4.33 18.62
CA ALA A 39 31.84 3.59 17.37
C ALA A 39 32.12 4.50 16.16
N ASP A 40 32.53 5.75 16.40
CA ASP A 40 32.61 6.88 15.46
C ASP A 40 33.47 6.61 14.19
N LEU A 41 34.27 5.53 14.19
CA LEU A 41 35.13 5.08 13.09
C LEU A 41 34.80 3.65 12.57
N PHE A 42 33.68 3.06 13.00
CA PHE A 42 33.26 1.69 12.67
C PHE A 42 31.85 1.63 12.10
N THR A 43 31.74 1.26 10.82
CA THR A 43 30.47 0.83 10.22
C THR A 43 30.00 -0.52 10.81
N PRO A 44 28.69 -0.86 10.78
CA PRO A 44 28.18 -2.19 11.12
C PRO A 44 28.88 -3.30 10.34
N THR A 45 29.30 -3.02 9.11
CA THR A 45 30.06 -3.93 8.25
C THR A 45 31.45 -4.25 8.82
N GLN A 46 32.20 -3.24 9.28
CA GLN A 46 33.51 -3.44 9.91
C GLN A 46 33.39 -4.06 11.30
N ALA A 47 32.30 -3.77 12.01
CA ALA A 47 31.99 -4.40 13.29
C ALA A 47 31.68 -5.89 13.12
N TYR A 48 30.80 -6.25 12.18
CA TYR A 48 30.49 -7.65 11.84
C TYR A 48 31.77 -8.42 11.54
N LEU A 49 32.62 -7.93 10.63
CA LEU A 49 33.88 -8.59 10.26
C LEU A 49 34.86 -8.81 11.43
N LYS A 50 34.73 -8.05 12.53
CA LYS A 50 35.51 -8.25 13.76
C LYS A 50 34.83 -9.22 14.73
N VAL A 51 33.51 -9.09 14.92
CA VAL A 51 32.72 -9.93 15.83
C VAL A 51 32.58 -11.36 15.30
N SER A 52 32.45 -11.54 13.98
CA SER A 52 32.36 -12.85 13.32
C SER A 52 33.73 -13.45 12.96
N GLN A 53 34.85 -12.90 13.43
CA GLN A 53 36.18 -13.37 13.01
C GLN A 53 36.45 -14.78 13.53
N GLY A 54 36.40 -15.77 12.63
CA GLY A 54 36.53 -17.19 12.97
C GLY A 54 35.24 -17.86 13.44
N ALA A 55 34.13 -17.14 13.50
CA ALA A 55 32.80 -17.71 13.74
C ALA A 55 32.27 -18.41 12.48
N LYS A 56 31.52 -19.50 12.66
CA LYS A 56 30.78 -20.18 11.57
C LYS A 56 29.32 -19.76 11.45
N LEU A 57 28.78 -19.19 12.52
CA LEU A 57 27.36 -18.86 12.70
C LEU A 57 27.27 -17.46 13.28
N SER A 58 26.63 -16.56 12.54
CA SER A 58 26.65 -15.12 12.82
C SER A 58 25.61 -14.37 11.99
N PHE A 59 25.30 -13.14 12.38
CA PHE A 59 24.36 -12.28 11.66
C PHE A 59 24.76 -10.80 11.68
N LEU A 60 24.25 -10.07 10.69
CA LEU A 60 24.17 -8.61 10.65
C LEU A 60 22.77 -8.23 10.16
N TYR A 61 21.92 -7.74 11.07
CA TYR A 61 20.60 -7.17 10.75
C TYR A 61 20.69 -5.64 10.77
N GLU A 62 20.05 -4.99 9.82
CA GLU A 62 19.97 -3.53 9.70
C GLU A 62 18.58 -3.10 9.24
N SER A 63 18.26 -1.82 9.37
CA SER A 63 16.98 -1.26 8.93
C SER A 63 17.19 0.06 8.19
N ALA A 64 16.28 0.42 7.27
CA ALA A 64 16.26 1.73 6.62
C ALA A 64 14.88 2.37 6.65
N ALA A 65 14.78 3.59 7.17
CA ALA A 65 13.51 4.31 7.28
C ALA A 65 13.05 4.87 5.93
N THR A 66 11.73 4.98 5.76
CA THR A 66 11.06 5.40 4.52
C THR A 66 11.37 6.83 4.06
N THR A 67 12.04 7.65 4.86
CA THR A 67 12.47 9.02 4.50
C THR A 67 13.89 9.10 3.94
N GLY A 68 14.58 7.98 3.75
CA GLY A 68 15.97 7.94 3.25
C GLY A 68 17.04 8.11 4.33
N THR A 69 16.65 8.18 5.60
CA THR A 69 17.52 7.93 6.75
C THR A 69 17.60 6.43 7.02
N ILE A 70 18.74 5.90 7.49
CA ILE A 70 18.77 4.51 7.99
C ILE A 70 18.04 4.41 9.34
N GLY A 71 17.51 3.23 9.66
CA GLY A 71 16.88 2.96 10.94
C GLY A 71 17.92 2.91 12.06
N ARG A 72 17.58 3.44 13.24
CA ARG A 72 18.49 3.77 14.36
C ARG A 72 19.42 2.65 14.86
N TYR A 73 19.19 1.38 14.50
CA TYR A 73 19.95 0.24 15.00
C TYR A 73 20.25 -0.80 13.92
N SER A 74 21.50 -1.25 13.93
CA SER A 74 22.04 -2.40 13.19
C SER A 74 22.56 -3.43 14.19
N PHE A 75 21.96 -4.61 14.26
CA PHE A 75 22.33 -5.66 15.23
C PHE A 75 23.36 -6.63 14.64
N VAL A 76 24.37 -6.98 15.44
CA VAL A 76 25.46 -7.89 15.11
C VAL A 76 25.61 -8.95 16.22
N GLY A 77 25.86 -10.19 15.85
CA GLY A 77 26.22 -11.27 16.77
C GLY A 77 26.86 -12.45 16.05
N ALA A 78 27.57 -13.27 16.81
CA ALA A 78 28.34 -14.42 16.34
C ALA A 78 28.48 -15.46 17.45
N ASN A 79 28.67 -16.74 17.08
CA ASN A 79 28.79 -17.88 17.99
C ASN A 79 27.56 -18.03 18.92
N PRO A 80 26.39 -18.39 18.37
CA PRO A 80 25.16 -18.58 19.17
C PRO A 80 25.32 -19.69 20.20
N LEU A 81 24.65 -19.53 21.36
CA LEU A 81 24.60 -20.53 22.44
C LEU A 81 23.98 -21.85 21.99
N LYS A 82 23.01 -21.78 21.07
CA LYS A 82 22.24 -22.92 20.57
C LYS A 82 21.73 -22.66 19.16
N VAL A 83 21.53 -23.74 18.42
CA VAL A 83 20.85 -23.72 17.12
C VAL A 83 19.66 -24.67 17.17
N LEU A 84 18.49 -24.21 16.71
CA LEU A 84 17.33 -25.06 16.45
C LEU A 84 17.11 -25.11 14.92
N LYS A 85 16.90 -26.31 14.39
CA LYS A 85 16.65 -26.56 12.96
C LYS A 85 15.44 -27.49 12.81
N THR A 86 14.63 -27.27 11.78
CA THR A 86 13.54 -28.20 11.41
C THR A 86 13.62 -28.61 9.94
N GLY A 87 12.93 -29.69 9.58
CA GLY A 87 12.82 -30.19 8.21
C GLY A 87 13.73 -31.37 7.88
N PRO A 88 13.52 -32.00 6.70
CA PRO A 88 14.12 -33.29 6.36
C PRO A 88 15.65 -33.28 6.40
N GLY A 89 16.22 -34.23 7.14
CA GLY A 89 17.68 -34.36 7.32
C GLY A 89 18.34 -33.31 8.20
N HIS A 90 17.59 -32.32 8.72
CA HIS A 90 18.13 -31.19 9.48
C HIS A 90 17.65 -31.10 10.93
N GLY A 91 16.55 -31.78 11.28
CA GLY A 91 16.00 -31.78 12.64
C GLY A 91 14.60 -32.41 12.70
N ILE A 92 13.72 -31.85 13.51
CA ILE A 92 12.33 -32.29 13.61
C ILE A 92 11.58 -31.93 12.32
N GLU A 93 10.88 -32.88 11.69
CA GLU A 93 9.96 -32.62 10.57
C GLU A 93 8.58 -32.19 11.07
N GLY A 94 8.52 -30.98 11.65
CA GLY A 94 7.33 -30.47 12.30
C GLY A 94 7.23 -28.95 12.34
N ASP A 95 6.22 -28.49 13.07
CA ASP A 95 6.03 -27.08 13.39
C ASP A 95 7.23 -26.54 14.18
N PRO A 96 7.91 -25.47 13.71
CA PRO A 96 9.10 -24.95 14.36
C PRO A 96 8.80 -24.03 15.55
N LEU A 97 7.55 -23.60 15.76
CA LEU A 97 7.20 -22.59 16.77
C LEU A 97 7.15 -23.16 18.19
N PRO A 98 6.56 -24.34 18.49
CA PRO A 98 6.51 -24.87 19.86
C PRO A 98 7.90 -25.09 20.49
N GLN A 99 8.86 -25.63 19.72
CA GLN A 99 10.23 -25.81 20.22
C GLN A 99 10.95 -24.48 20.46
N LEU A 100 10.67 -23.46 19.62
CA LEU A 100 11.19 -22.11 19.81
C LEU A 100 10.58 -21.43 21.05
N GLU A 101 9.28 -21.62 21.28
CA GLU A 101 8.52 -21.09 22.42
C GLU A 101 8.98 -21.74 23.73
N GLU A 102 9.16 -23.07 23.75
CA GLU A 102 9.74 -23.84 24.87
C GLU A 102 11.20 -23.44 25.16
N GLU A 103 12.01 -23.20 24.13
CA GLU A 103 13.38 -22.72 24.31
C GLU A 103 13.40 -21.32 24.91
N LEU A 104 12.63 -20.38 24.36
CA LEU A 104 12.59 -18.99 24.85
C LEU A 104 11.94 -18.88 26.24
N ALA A 105 11.02 -19.76 26.61
CA ALA A 105 10.40 -19.80 27.94
C ALA A 105 11.38 -20.15 29.08
N GLN A 106 12.50 -20.82 28.77
CA GLN A 106 13.57 -21.07 29.74
C GLN A 106 14.29 -19.78 30.17
N TYR A 107 14.18 -18.70 29.39
CA TYR A 107 14.93 -17.45 29.59
C TYR A 107 14.00 -16.27 29.95
N ARG A 108 14.23 -15.71 31.14
CA ARG A 108 13.50 -14.56 31.69
C ARG A 108 14.48 -13.44 32.02
N VAL A 109 14.43 -12.36 31.23
CA VAL A 109 15.32 -11.22 31.36
C VAL A 109 14.75 -10.23 32.37
N ALA A 110 15.56 -9.84 33.36
CA ALA A 110 15.19 -8.81 34.31
C ALA A 110 15.01 -7.45 33.59
N SER A 111 13.86 -6.79 33.79
CA SER A 111 13.68 -5.41 33.33
C SER A 111 14.60 -4.46 34.12
N VAL A 112 15.23 -3.50 33.44
CA VAL A 112 16.15 -2.52 34.05
C VAL A 112 15.66 -1.10 33.71
N PRO A 113 14.67 -0.54 34.45
CA PRO A 113 13.91 0.63 34.01
C PRO A 113 14.71 1.94 33.82
N PHE A 114 15.94 2.00 34.32
CA PHE A 114 16.84 3.15 34.17
C PHE A 114 17.82 3.04 32.98
N LEU A 115 17.76 1.96 32.20
CA LEU A 115 18.56 1.79 30.98
C LEU A 115 17.67 1.78 29.73
N GLN A 116 17.91 2.71 28.81
CA GLN A 116 17.30 2.68 27.48
C GLN A 116 18.04 1.66 26.60
N LEU A 117 17.66 0.39 26.73
CA LEU A 117 18.16 -0.71 25.91
C LEU A 117 17.62 -0.63 24.47
N PRO A 118 18.35 -1.16 23.46
CA PRO A 118 17.83 -1.25 22.10
C PRO A 118 16.73 -2.32 21.98
N PRO A 119 15.89 -2.30 20.91
CA PRO A 119 14.76 -3.23 20.76
C PRO A 119 15.08 -4.73 20.83
N LEU A 120 16.32 -5.12 20.53
CA LEU A 120 16.81 -6.48 20.64
C LEU A 120 18.07 -6.49 21.51
N THR A 121 17.99 -7.15 22.66
CA THR A 121 19.07 -7.27 23.67
C THR A 121 19.65 -8.68 23.77
N GLY A 122 18.96 -9.66 23.17
CA GLY A 122 19.21 -11.09 23.26
C GLY A 122 17.93 -11.84 22.86
N GLY A 123 18.07 -13.08 22.42
CA GLY A 123 16.98 -13.94 21.96
C GLY A 123 17.35 -14.73 20.72
N VAL A 124 16.35 -15.13 19.95
CA VAL A 124 16.54 -15.93 18.72
C VAL A 124 16.46 -15.05 17.48
N ILE A 125 17.41 -15.27 16.56
CA ILE A 125 17.43 -14.71 15.20
C ILE A 125 17.42 -15.86 14.20
N GLY A 126 16.72 -15.71 13.08
CA GLY A 126 16.69 -16.75 12.06
C GLY A 126 15.68 -16.53 10.95
N TYR A 127 15.24 -17.65 10.36
CA TYR A 127 14.19 -17.67 9.34
C TYR A 127 13.19 -18.82 9.54
N VAL A 128 11.98 -18.61 9.04
CA VAL A 128 10.96 -19.64 8.83
C VAL A 128 10.66 -19.69 7.33
N GLY A 129 11.00 -20.79 6.69
CA GLY A 129 10.80 -21.00 5.25
C GLY A 129 9.31 -21.07 4.91
N TYR A 130 8.94 -20.59 3.72
CA TYR A 130 7.55 -20.56 3.25
C TYR A 130 6.87 -21.94 3.35
N ASP A 131 7.60 -23.00 3.06
CA ASP A 131 7.10 -24.39 3.08
C ASP A 131 6.68 -24.90 4.47
N CYS A 132 7.03 -24.20 5.57
CA CYS A 132 6.47 -24.43 6.91
C CYS A 132 4.96 -24.17 7.00
N VAL A 133 4.36 -23.45 6.03
CA VAL A 133 2.90 -23.22 6.01
C VAL A 133 2.09 -24.53 6.04
N ARG A 134 2.67 -25.65 5.57
CA ARG A 134 2.03 -26.98 5.65
C ARG A 134 1.77 -27.47 7.07
N TYR A 135 2.43 -26.90 8.08
CA TYR A 135 2.17 -27.20 9.49
C TYR A 135 1.09 -26.26 10.07
N PHE A 136 1.00 -25.01 9.59
CA PHE A 136 0.06 -24.01 10.08
C PHE A 136 -1.34 -24.13 9.44
N GLU A 137 -1.41 -24.46 8.15
CA GLU A 137 -2.62 -24.72 7.39
C GLU A 137 -2.48 -26.07 6.64
N PRO A 138 -2.64 -27.24 7.29
CA PRO A 138 -2.31 -28.57 6.71
C PRO A 138 -2.96 -28.90 5.36
N LYS A 139 -4.03 -28.18 4.99
CA LYS A 139 -4.63 -28.22 3.65
C LYS A 139 -3.68 -27.77 2.53
N THR A 140 -2.53 -27.15 2.83
CA THR A 140 -1.49 -26.79 1.86
C THR A 140 -0.36 -27.83 1.76
N ALA A 141 -0.40 -28.95 2.49
CA ALA A 141 0.59 -30.03 2.30
C ALA A 141 0.46 -30.66 0.90
N ARG A 142 1.60 -30.88 0.21
CA ARG A 142 1.73 -31.60 -1.08
C ARG A 142 3.20 -31.93 -1.38
N PRO A 143 3.49 -32.94 -2.23
CA PRO A 143 4.85 -33.16 -2.73
C PRO A 143 5.37 -31.96 -3.52
N MET A 144 6.57 -31.51 -3.19
CA MET A 144 7.29 -30.41 -3.86
C MET A 144 8.76 -30.80 -3.99
N LYS A 145 9.38 -30.50 -5.13
CA LYS A 145 10.81 -30.77 -5.37
C LYS A 145 11.65 -29.82 -4.52
N ASP A 146 12.40 -30.34 -3.56
CA ASP A 146 13.44 -29.54 -2.90
C ASP A 146 14.65 -29.41 -3.83
N VAL A 147 15.12 -28.18 -4.01
CA VAL A 147 16.25 -27.83 -4.89
C VAL A 147 17.42 -27.29 -4.09
N LEU A 148 17.14 -26.69 -2.92
CA LEU A 148 18.13 -26.03 -2.10
C LEU A 148 18.58 -26.93 -0.93
N ASN A 149 17.71 -27.86 -0.52
CA ASN A 149 17.93 -28.83 0.55
C ASN A 149 18.39 -28.14 1.86
N LEU A 150 17.66 -27.09 2.21
CA LEU A 150 17.87 -26.28 3.41
C LEU A 150 16.96 -26.78 4.54
N PRO A 151 17.29 -26.46 5.81
CA PRO A 151 16.32 -26.50 6.90
C PRO A 151 15.07 -25.69 6.55
N GLU A 152 13.92 -26.15 7.03
CA GLU A 152 12.64 -25.47 6.84
C GLU A 152 12.47 -24.32 7.84
N SER A 153 13.12 -24.41 9.00
CA SER A 153 13.50 -23.26 9.82
C SER A 153 14.96 -23.40 10.30
N PHE A 154 15.60 -22.27 10.56
CA PHE A 154 16.92 -22.19 11.21
C PHE A 154 16.87 -21.04 12.21
N PHE A 155 17.15 -21.33 13.47
CA PHE A 155 17.10 -20.38 14.57
C PHE A 155 18.41 -20.44 15.36
N MET A 156 18.99 -19.27 15.62
CA MET A 156 20.23 -19.10 16.37
C MET A 156 19.95 -18.28 17.64
N LEU A 157 20.29 -18.82 18.80
CA LEU A 157 20.09 -18.22 20.11
C LEU A 157 21.32 -17.39 20.53
N TYR A 158 21.14 -16.10 20.81
CA TYR A 158 22.20 -15.18 21.22
C TYR A 158 21.87 -14.51 22.56
N ASP A 159 22.82 -14.54 23.49
CA ASP A 159 22.84 -13.71 24.70
C ASP A 159 23.58 -12.37 24.47
N THR A 160 24.51 -12.34 23.52
CA THR A 160 25.44 -11.25 23.26
C THR A 160 25.18 -10.64 21.89
N ILE A 161 24.75 -9.37 21.87
CA ILE A 161 24.41 -8.62 20.65
C ILE A 161 25.03 -7.22 20.71
N VAL A 162 25.57 -6.74 19.59
CA VAL A 162 26.19 -5.40 19.45
C VAL A 162 25.38 -4.55 18.47
N ALA A 163 25.18 -3.26 18.75
CA ALA A 163 24.33 -2.36 17.94
C ALA A 163 25.12 -1.19 17.28
N PHE A 164 24.88 -0.94 15.98
CA PHE A 164 25.62 0.01 15.10
C PHE A 164 24.71 0.81 14.12
N ASP A 165 25.28 1.63 13.21
CA ASP A 165 24.58 2.62 12.35
C ASP A 165 25.33 2.96 10.99
N HIS A 166 24.71 2.85 9.76
CA HIS A 166 25.18 3.25 8.35
C HIS A 166 26.54 2.65 7.77
N PHE A 167 27.01 2.47 6.50
CA PHE A 167 26.70 2.38 5.01
C PHE A 167 27.88 1.50 4.36
N PHE A 168 28.17 1.02 3.11
CA PHE A 168 27.68 0.75 1.70
C PHE A 168 28.75 -0.19 0.94
N ASN A 169 28.91 -0.72 -0.34
CA ASN A 169 28.36 -0.90 -1.76
C ASN A 169 29.13 -2.12 -2.46
N THR A 170 29.07 -2.66 -3.73
CA THR A 170 28.35 -2.58 -5.07
C THR A 170 28.46 -3.92 -5.92
N GLY A 171 27.74 -4.18 -7.07
CA GLY A 171 27.60 -5.56 -7.70
C GLY A 171 27.31 -5.81 -9.22
N ASN A 172 26.57 -6.90 -9.62
CA ASN A 172 26.43 -7.46 -11.03
C ASN A 172 25.23 -8.47 -11.31
N LYS A 173 25.12 -9.15 -12.49
CA LYS A 173 23.91 -9.78 -13.19
C LYS A 173 23.66 -11.35 -13.10
N ALA A 174 22.46 -11.91 -13.46
CA ALA A 174 21.98 -13.31 -13.22
C ALA A 174 21.00 -14.00 -14.27
N THR A 175 20.53 -15.27 -14.07
CA THR A 175 19.75 -16.16 -15.01
C THR A 175 18.54 -16.93 -14.38
N SER A 176 17.42 -17.20 -15.11
CA SER A 176 16.12 -17.75 -14.60
C SER A 176 15.85 -19.26 -14.85
N ASN A 177 15.05 -19.92 -13.99
CA ASN A 177 14.74 -21.38 -14.03
C ASN A 177 13.62 -21.81 -15.00
N ILE A 178 12.52 -21.07 -15.11
CA ILE A 178 11.40 -21.39 -16.03
C ILE A 178 11.34 -20.49 -17.28
N GLY A 179 12.11 -19.41 -17.29
CA GLY A 179 12.10 -18.40 -18.37
C GLY A 179 10.77 -17.66 -18.54
N GLN A 180 10.73 -16.77 -19.53
CA GLN A 180 9.57 -15.91 -19.80
C GLN A 180 8.31 -16.72 -20.10
N THR A 181 8.38 -17.63 -21.07
CA THR A 181 7.25 -18.47 -21.51
C THR A 181 6.73 -19.42 -20.42
N GLY A 182 7.55 -19.75 -19.42
CA GLY A 182 7.11 -20.46 -18.21
C GLY A 182 6.26 -19.57 -17.31
N TYR A 183 6.75 -18.36 -17.01
CA TYR A 183 6.04 -17.41 -16.15
C TYR A 183 4.74 -16.90 -16.80
N GLU A 184 4.74 -16.56 -18.09
CA GLU A 184 3.53 -16.18 -18.84
C GLU A 184 2.44 -17.28 -18.81
N ARG A 185 2.86 -18.56 -18.74
CA ARG A 185 1.96 -19.71 -18.58
C ARG A 185 1.36 -19.78 -17.17
N HIS A 186 2.09 -19.35 -16.13
CA HIS A 186 1.53 -19.19 -14.80
C HIS A 186 0.44 -18.10 -14.81
N VAL A 187 0.74 -16.91 -15.37
CA VAL A 187 -0.24 -15.80 -15.49
C VAL A 187 -1.50 -16.24 -16.23
N THR A 188 -1.37 -16.80 -17.44
CA THR A 188 -2.53 -17.24 -18.24
C THR A 188 -3.28 -18.43 -17.66
N THR A 189 -2.68 -19.23 -16.77
CA THR A 189 -3.37 -20.29 -16.04
C THR A 189 -4.15 -19.72 -14.85
N LEU A 190 -3.53 -18.85 -14.05
CA LEU A 190 -4.18 -18.20 -12.91
C LEU A 190 -5.36 -17.33 -13.35
N LYS A 191 -5.26 -16.60 -14.48
CA LYS A 191 -6.40 -15.84 -15.04
C LYS A 191 -7.62 -16.72 -15.35
N LYS A 192 -7.45 -18.01 -15.66
CA LYS A 192 -8.58 -18.96 -15.81
C LYS A 192 -9.23 -19.28 -14.47
N HIS A 193 -8.44 -19.47 -13.41
CA HIS A 193 -8.94 -19.69 -12.04
C HIS A 193 -9.63 -18.44 -11.48
N ILE A 194 -9.11 -17.24 -11.77
CA ILE A 194 -9.78 -15.97 -11.44
C ILE A 194 -11.11 -15.84 -12.19
N THR A 195 -11.16 -16.18 -13.49
CA THR A 195 -12.39 -16.15 -14.30
C THR A 195 -13.44 -17.15 -13.81
N LYS A 196 -13.02 -18.30 -13.24
CA LYS A 196 -13.91 -19.27 -12.57
C LYS A 196 -14.40 -18.79 -11.20
N GLY A 197 -13.67 -17.91 -10.53
CA GLY A 197 -13.91 -17.49 -9.16
C GLY A 197 -13.24 -18.36 -8.09
N ASP A 198 -12.28 -19.22 -8.47
CA ASP A 198 -11.50 -20.05 -7.53
C ASP A 198 -10.59 -19.18 -6.62
N ILE A 199 -10.13 -18.05 -7.17
CA ILE A 199 -9.27 -17.04 -6.55
C ILE A 199 -9.66 -15.64 -7.06
N ILE A 200 -9.22 -14.60 -6.37
CA ILE A 200 -9.27 -13.20 -6.79
C ILE A 200 -7.86 -12.72 -7.20
N GLN A 201 -6.84 -13.14 -6.44
CA GLN A 201 -5.42 -12.93 -6.71
C GLN A 201 -4.63 -14.20 -6.36
N CYS A 202 -3.55 -14.44 -7.09
CA CYS A 202 -2.52 -15.42 -6.73
C CYS A 202 -1.14 -14.87 -7.10
N VAL A 203 -0.12 -15.17 -6.30
CA VAL A 203 1.24 -14.62 -6.43
C VAL A 203 2.24 -15.73 -6.80
N PRO A 204 2.30 -16.14 -8.08
CA PRO A 204 3.32 -17.06 -8.57
C PRO A 204 4.69 -16.37 -8.59
N SER A 205 5.74 -17.16 -8.57
CA SER A 205 7.12 -16.73 -8.59
C SER A 205 7.97 -17.59 -9.53
N HIS A 206 9.21 -17.15 -9.77
CA HIS A 206 10.23 -17.94 -10.43
C HIS A 206 11.60 -17.69 -9.80
N ARG A 207 12.46 -18.71 -9.84
CA ARG A 207 13.80 -18.67 -9.23
C ARG A 207 14.85 -18.38 -10.28
N VAL A 208 15.80 -17.55 -9.90
CA VAL A 208 17.01 -17.19 -10.62
C VAL A 208 18.19 -17.86 -9.90
N ALA A 209 19.07 -18.50 -10.66
CA ALA A 209 20.31 -19.07 -10.16
C ALA A 209 21.50 -18.36 -10.82
N ARG A 210 22.56 -18.15 -10.06
CA ARG A 210 23.77 -17.46 -10.52
C ARG A 210 25.02 -18.00 -9.82
N PRO A 211 25.85 -18.80 -10.50
CA PRO A 211 27.21 -19.09 -10.04
C PRO A 211 28.01 -17.81 -9.80
N THR A 212 28.72 -17.72 -8.67
CA THR A 212 29.48 -16.54 -8.27
C THR A 212 30.58 -16.89 -7.25
N SER A 213 31.83 -16.61 -7.60
CA SER A 213 33.00 -16.66 -6.69
C SER A 213 33.07 -15.46 -5.72
N LEU A 214 31.94 -14.78 -5.49
CA LEU A 214 31.85 -13.66 -4.55
C LEU A 214 31.42 -14.18 -3.20
N HIS A 215 32.28 -14.01 -2.19
CA HIS A 215 31.94 -14.32 -0.80
C HIS A 215 30.60 -13.67 -0.41
N PRO A 216 29.65 -14.41 0.20
CA PRO A 216 28.27 -13.97 0.39
C PRO A 216 28.13 -12.63 1.13
N PHE A 217 28.95 -12.38 2.15
CA PHE A 217 29.01 -11.07 2.82
C PHE A 217 29.31 -9.86 1.91
N ASN A 218 30.10 -10.02 0.83
CA ASN A 218 30.33 -8.93 -0.13
C ASN A 218 29.09 -8.67 -1.01
N ILE A 219 28.28 -9.70 -1.27
CA ILE A 219 26.98 -9.56 -1.92
C ILE A 219 26.00 -8.79 -1.01
N TYR A 220 26.05 -8.99 0.31
CA TYR A 220 25.28 -8.19 1.27
C TYR A 220 25.70 -6.70 1.25
N ARG A 221 27.00 -6.41 1.38
CA ARG A 221 27.54 -5.03 1.34
C ARG A 221 27.11 -4.26 0.09
N HIS A 222 27.07 -4.94 -1.05
CA HIS A 222 26.47 -4.44 -2.28
C HIS A 222 24.98 -4.14 -2.14
N LEU A 223 24.18 -5.16 -1.81
CA LEU A 223 22.72 -5.10 -1.83
C LEU A 223 22.21 -3.92 -0.99
N ARG A 224 22.79 -3.76 0.20
CA ARG A 224 22.55 -2.68 1.17
C ARG A 224 22.60 -1.26 0.62
N THR A 225 23.27 -1.03 -0.52
CA THR A 225 23.45 0.30 -1.10
C THR A 225 22.60 0.55 -2.33
N VAL A 226 22.44 -0.46 -3.19
CA VAL A 226 21.58 -0.34 -4.36
C VAL A 226 20.11 -0.48 -3.96
N ASN A 227 19.82 -1.06 -2.79
CA ASN A 227 18.46 -1.19 -2.28
C ASN A 227 18.34 -1.09 -0.74
N PRO A 228 18.71 0.05 -0.11
CA PRO A 228 18.42 0.28 1.30
C PRO A 228 16.92 0.14 1.55
N SER A 229 16.55 -0.76 2.46
CA SER A 229 15.16 -1.20 2.69
C SER A 229 14.89 -1.33 4.19
N PRO A 230 13.63 -1.23 4.66
CA PRO A 230 13.24 -1.41 6.07
C PRO A 230 13.83 -2.61 6.78
N TYR A 231 14.11 -3.71 6.06
CA TYR A 231 14.78 -4.88 6.61
C TYR A 231 15.94 -5.31 5.72
N LEU A 232 17.16 -5.08 6.20
CA LEU A 232 18.41 -5.52 5.61
C LEU A 232 18.98 -6.63 6.50
N PHE A 233 19.42 -7.75 5.92
CA PHE A 233 19.97 -8.83 6.73
C PHE A 233 21.03 -9.66 6.01
N TYR A 234 22.03 -10.06 6.77
CA TYR A 234 22.97 -11.12 6.49
C TYR A 234 22.86 -12.16 7.61
N ILE A 235 22.68 -13.43 7.25
CA ILE A 235 22.60 -14.56 8.19
C ILE A 235 23.53 -15.65 7.67
N ASP A 236 24.61 -15.95 8.39
CA ASP A 236 25.51 -17.05 8.07
C ASP A 236 25.08 -18.31 8.82
N CYS A 237 24.80 -19.38 8.05
CA CYS A 237 24.19 -20.62 8.52
C CYS A 237 25.13 -21.83 8.35
N GLU A 238 26.44 -21.57 8.36
CA GLU A 238 27.56 -22.48 8.07
C GLU A 238 27.58 -23.02 6.63
N ASP A 239 26.61 -23.85 6.24
CA ASP A 239 26.56 -24.49 4.90
C ASP A 239 25.98 -23.57 3.81
N PHE A 240 25.39 -22.44 4.20
CA PHE A 240 24.76 -21.45 3.33
C PHE A 240 24.62 -20.11 4.04
N SER A 241 24.38 -19.04 3.28
CA SER A 241 24.12 -17.70 3.83
C SER A 241 22.87 -17.08 3.21
N ILE A 242 22.11 -16.31 4.01
CA ILE A 242 20.93 -15.56 3.56
C ILE A 242 21.27 -14.06 3.49
N ILE A 243 20.93 -13.43 2.38
CA ILE A 243 21.28 -12.03 2.06
C ILE A 243 20.01 -11.29 1.62
N GLY A 244 19.45 -10.44 2.48
CA GLY A 244 18.14 -9.81 2.28
C GLY A 244 18.13 -8.27 2.30
N ALA A 245 17.18 -7.71 1.55
CA ALA A 245 16.80 -6.30 1.55
C ALA A 245 15.28 -6.16 1.37
N SER A 246 14.51 -6.72 2.31
CA SER A 246 13.06 -6.78 2.22
C SER A 246 12.42 -5.40 2.45
N PRO A 247 11.43 -5.01 1.62
CA PRO A 247 10.66 -3.79 1.80
C PRO A 247 9.49 -3.93 2.79
N GLU A 248 9.14 -5.15 3.22
CA GLU A 248 7.80 -5.45 3.75
C GLU A 248 7.83 -6.20 5.09
N LEU A 249 7.15 -5.62 6.09
CA LEU A 249 6.88 -6.22 7.39
C LEU A 249 5.88 -7.37 7.26
N LEU A 250 6.24 -8.56 7.75
CA LEU A 250 5.28 -9.67 7.92
C LEU A 250 4.44 -9.42 9.18
N VAL A 251 5.09 -9.45 10.35
CA VAL A 251 4.46 -9.21 11.65
C VAL A 251 5.47 -8.69 12.66
N LYS A 252 5.05 -7.70 13.45
CA LYS A 252 5.80 -7.10 14.54
C LYS A 252 4.91 -6.92 15.78
N GLU A 253 5.48 -7.05 16.97
CA GLU A 253 4.93 -6.51 18.21
C GLU A 253 5.48 -5.09 18.41
N GLU A 254 4.59 -4.12 18.65
CA GLU A 254 4.97 -2.76 19.03
C GLU A 254 3.93 -2.12 19.95
N ALA A 255 4.35 -1.75 21.16
CA ALA A 255 3.54 -1.06 22.18
C ALA A 255 2.26 -1.82 22.60
N GLY A 256 2.36 -3.13 22.79
CA GLY A 256 1.26 -4.02 23.18
C GLY A 256 0.32 -4.35 22.02
N ARG A 257 0.77 -4.21 20.77
CA ARG A 257 -0.03 -4.44 19.56
C ARG A 257 0.73 -5.28 18.55
N ILE A 258 0.03 -6.26 17.98
CA ILE A 258 0.47 -6.96 16.78
C ILE A 258 0.16 -6.06 15.57
N ILE A 259 1.17 -5.83 14.73
CA ILE A 259 1.12 -4.96 13.56
C ILE A 259 1.58 -5.72 12.31
N THR A 260 0.90 -5.50 11.20
CA THR A 260 1.34 -5.91 9.85
C THR A 260 1.12 -4.76 8.85
N HIS A 261 1.97 -4.66 7.82
CA HIS A 261 1.92 -3.61 6.81
C HIS A 261 1.72 -4.22 5.40
N PRO A 262 0.47 -4.40 4.92
CA PRO A 262 0.23 -4.82 3.55
C PRO A 262 0.74 -3.79 2.55
N ILE A 263 1.62 -4.22 1.64
CA ILE A 263 2.16 -3.39 0.56
C ILE A 263 1.69 -3.97 -0.79
N ALA A 264 1.00 -3.16 -1.59
CA ALA A 264 0.51 -3.57 -2.91
C ALA A 264 0.24 -2.36 -3.80
N GLY A 265 0.46 -2.50 -5.11
CA GLY A 265 0.52 -1.38 -6.05
C GLY A 265 1.86 -0.63 -5.98
N THR A 266 2.46 -0.36 -7.13
CA THR A 266 3.84 0.16 -7.24
C THR A 266 3.99 1.11 -8.42
N VAL A 267 4.65 2.25 -8.18
CA VAL A 267 5.17 3.12 -9.26
C VAL A 267 6.67 3.38 -9.05
N LYS A 268 7.38 3.73 -10.13
CA LYS A 268 8.74 4.28 -10.06
C LYS A 268 8.75 5.64 -9.36
N ARG A 269 9.91 6.08 -8.84
CA ARG A 269 10.11 7.52 -8.51
C ARG A 269 10.10 8.38 -9.78
N GLY A 270 9.69 9.64 -9.64
CA GLY A 270 9.85 10.66 -10.66
C GLY A 270 11.29 11.15 -10.79
N GLN A 271 11.63 11.79 -11.91
CA GLN A 271 12.93 12.43 -12.14
C GLN A 271 13.08 13.76 -11.38
N ASP A 272 11.95 14.38 -11.03
CA ASP A 272 11.82 15.64 -10.31
C ASP A 272 10.63 15.57 -9.33
N PRO A 273 10.51 16.49 -8.35
CA PRO A 273 9.44 16.43 -7.33
C PRO A 273 8.01 16.61 -7.87
N GLU A 274 7.81 17.27 -9.02
CA GLU A 274 6.46 17.44 -9.59
C GLU A 274 6.02 16.16 -10.31
N GLN A 275 6.91 15.55 -11.11
CA GLN A 275 6.67 14.22 -11.70
C GLN A 275 6.52 13.13 -10.61
N ASP A 276 7.30 13.22 -9.53
CA ASP A 276 7.23 12.26 -8.43
C ASP A 276 5.91 12.35 -7.66
N GLU A 277 5.29 13.52 -7.56
CA GLU A 277 3.95 13.66 -6.99
C GLU A 277 2.83 13.33 -8.00
N GLN A 278 3.03 13.57 -9.29
CA GLN A 278 2.12 13.10 -10.34
C GLN A 278 2.01 11.56 -10.35
N LEU A 279 3.14 10.85 -10.27
CA LEU A 279 3.17 9.38 -10.16
C LEU A 279 2.53 8.88 -8.85
N ALA A 280 2.70 9.63 -7.75
CA ALA A 280 2.01 9.34 -6.49
C ALA A 280 0.48 9.47 -6.63
N ASP A 281 0.00 10.53 -7.29
CA ASP A 281 -1.42 10.74 -7.57
C ASP A 281 -1.98 9.72 -8.57
N GLU A 282 -1.22 9.29 -9.58
CA GLU A 282 -1.61 8.19 -10.47
C GLU A 282 -1.83 6.89 -9.67
N LEU A 283 -0.91 6.54 -8.77
CA LEU A 283 -1.04 5.37 -7.90
C LEU A 283 -2.22 5.50 -6.92
N ARG A 284 -2.43 6.68 -6.30
CA ARG A 284 -3.60 6.96 -5.42
C ARG A 284 -4.93 6.86 -6.15
N ASN A 285 -4.98 7.14 -7.44
CA ASN A 285 -6.21 7.15 -8.22
C ASN A 285 -6.41 5.86 -9.05
N SER A 286 -5.40 5.00 -9.18
CA SER A 286 -5.51 3.73 -9.88
C SER A 286 -6.59 2.83 -9.28
N ILE A 287 -7.48 2.34 -10.14
CA ILE A 287 -8.58 1.46 -9.76
C ILE A 287 -8.09 0.01 -9.58
N LYS A 288 -7.08 -0.43 -10.35
CA LYS A 288 -6.45 -1.77 -10.21
C LYS A 288 -5.78 -1.88 -8.84
N ASP A 289 -4.75 -1.07 -8.63
CA ASP A 289 -3.87 -1.12 -7.45
C ASP A 289 -4.67 -0.95 -6.16
N ARG A 290 -5.67 -0.05 -6.13
CA ARG A 290 -6.53 0.10 -4.94
C ARG A 290 -7.49 -1.05 -4.71
N ALA A 291 -7.98 -1.74 -5.75
CA ALA A 291 -8.84 -2.92 -5.55
C ALA A 291 -8.02 -4.10 -4.99
N GLU A 292 -6.82 -4.32 -5.54
CA GLU A 292 -5.84 -5.30 -5.06
C GLU A 292 -5.43 -4.99 -3.61
N HIS A 293 -5.00 -3.77 -3.34
CA HIS A 293 -4.54 -3.33 -2.02
C HIS A 293 -5.64 -3.42 -0.95
N VAL A 294 -6.88 -3.00 -1.24
CA VAL A 294 -8.00 -3.08 -0.27
C VAL A 294 -8.35 -4.54 0.07
N MET A 295 -8.26 -5.46 -0.90
CA MET A 295 -8.46 -6.89 -0.64
C MET A 295 -7.37 -7.47 0.26
N LEU A 296 -6.11 -7.06 0.06
CA LEU A 296 -4.98 -7.49 0.90
C LEU A 296 -5.06 -6.90 2.31
N VAL A 297 -5.56 -5.67 2.46
CA VAL A 297 -5.93 -5.10 3.77
C VAL A 297 -7.05 -5.91 4.43
N ASP A 298 -8.10 -6.30 3.72
CA ASP A 298 -9.18 -7.12 4.29
C ASP A 298 -8.71 -8.54 4.67
N LEU A 299 -7.70 -9.09 3.99
CA LEU A 299 -7.03 -10.35 4.36
C LEU A 299 -6.16 -10.16 5.62
N ALA A 300 -5.31 -9.15 5.69
CA ALA A 300 -4.53 -8.85 6.89
C ALA A 300 -5.41 -8.56 8.13
N ARG A 301 -6.57 -7.91 7.92
CA ARG A 301 -7.60 -7.75 8.96
C ARG A 301 -8.21 -9.07 9.39
N ASN A 302 -8.44 -10.02 8.49
CA ASN A 302 -8.88 -11.37 8.85
C ASN A 302 -7.83 -12.09 9.71
N ASP A 303 -6.57 -12.02 9.30
CA ASP A 303 -5.46 -12.75 9.90
C ASP A 303 -5.08 -12.19 11.29
N ILE A 304 -5.23 -10.88 11.52
CA ILE A 304 -5.15 -10.29 12.86
C ILE A 304 -6.38 -10.65 13.72
N ASN A 305 -7.60 -10.56 13.19
CA ASN A 305 -8.83 -10.91 13.96
C ASN A 305 -8.87 -12.38 14.40
N ARG A 306 -8.14 -13.28 13.72
CA ARG A 306 -7.98 -14.70 14.11
C ARG A 306 -7.37 -14.89 15.50
N VAL A 307 -6.54 -13.96 15.99
CA VAL A 307 -5.90 -14.04 17.33
C VAL A 307 -6.10 -12.80 18.22
N CYS A 308 -6.35 -11.63 17.64
CA CYS A 308 -6.56 -10.39 18.39
C CYS A 308 -8.02 -10.21 18.83
N ASP A 309 -8.23 -9.33 19.81
CA ASP A 309 -9.56 -8.86 20.18
C ASP A 309 -10.21 -8.13 18.97
N PRO A 310 -11.40 -8.55 18.50
CA PRO A 310 -12.10 -7.90 17.40
C PRO A 310 -12.51 -6.44 17.66
N LEU A 311 -12.58 -5.99 18.91
CA LEU A 311 -12.83 -4.58 19.25
C LEU A 311 -11.55 -3.73 19.14
N SER A 312 -10.39 -4.30 19.47
CA SER A 312 -9.07 -3.67 19.32
C SER A 312 -8.57 -3.60 17.86
N THR A 313 -9.06 -4.47 16.98
CA THR A 313 -8.53 -4.67 15.62
C THR A 313 -8.99 -3.58 14.66
N ARG A 314 -8.03 -2.81 14.12
CA ARG A 314 -8.31 -1.65 13.27
C ARG A 314 -7.28 -1.50 12.14
N VAL A 315 -7.62 -0.66 11.17
CA VAL A 315 -6.70 -0.18 10.15
C VAL A 315 -6.21 1.20 10.59
N ASP A 316 -4.97 1.31 11.07
CA ASP A 316 -4.40 2.57 11.56
C ASP A 316 -4.08 3.54 10.40
N ARG A 317 -3.65 2.98 9.26
CA ARG A 317 -3.26 3.73 8.05
C ARG A 317 -3.81 2.97 6.83
N LEU A 318 -4.39 3.67 5.85
CA LEU A 318 -5.08 3.04 4.71
C LEU A 318 -4.67 3.71 3.39
N MET A 319 -4.10 2.93 2.47
CA MET A 319 -3.69 3.37 1.12
C MET A 319 -2.83 4.65 1.12
N VAL A 320 -1.91 4.76 2.08
CA VAL A 320 -0.93 5.86 2.14
C VAL A 320 0.17 5.58 1.11
N VAL A 321 0.57 6.58 0.32
CA VAL A 321 1.74 6.42 -0.56
C VAL A 321 3.01 6.64 0.26
N GLU A 322 3.82 5.60 0.41
CA GLU A 322 5.17 5.70 0.97
C GLU A 322 6.22 5.69 -0.15
N LYS A 323 7.21 6.58 -0.05
CA LYS A 323 8.20 6.84 -1.10
C LYS A 323 9.56 6.26 -0.71
N PHE A 324 10.00 5.23 -1.42
CA PHE A 324 11.31 4.59 -1.22
C PHE A 324 12.34 5.16 -2.21
N SER A 325 13.59 4.69 -2.17
CA SER A 325 14.69 5.23 -3.00
C SER A 325 14.44 5.13 -4.51
N HIS A 326 13.78 4.05 -4.96
CA HIS A 326 13.58 3.73 -6.39
C HIS A 326 12.12 3.59 -6.83
N VAL A 327 11.20 3.41 -5.88
CA VAL A 327 9.76 3.17 -6.10
C VAL A 327 8.92 3.90 -5.05
N GLN A 328 7.62 4.02 -5.30
CA GLN A 328 6.60 4.36 -4.31
C GLN A 328 5.56 3.23 -4.26
N HIS A 329 5.01 2.96 -3.09
CA HIS A 329 4.01 1.92 -2.89
C HIS A 329 2.77 2.48 -2.18
N LEU A 330 1.59 1.88 -2.40
CA LEU A 330 0.51 2.02 -1.42
C LEU A 330 0.83 1.10 -0.25
N VAL A 331 0.76 1.65 0.96
CA VAL A 331 0.98 0.97 2.22
C VAL A 331 -0.24 1.20 3.10
N SER A 332 -0.67 0.14 3.78
CA SER A 332 -1.62 0.23 4.87
C SER A 332 -1.02 -0.38 6.13
N GLN A 333 -1.61 -0.06 7.28
CA GLN A 333 -1.26 -0.65 8.56
C GLN A 333 -2.50 -1.22 9.21
N VAL A 334 -2.43 -2.49 9.60
CA VAL A 334 -3.46 -3.16 10.38
C VAL A 334 -2.85 -3.56 11.72
N SER A 335 -3.56 -3.31 12.82
CA SER A 335 -3.11 -3.74 14.14
C SER A 335 -4.24 -4.20 15.05
N GLY A 336 -3.92 -5.04 16.03
CA GLY A 336 -4.80 -5.50 17.10
C GLY A 336 -4.01 -5.76 18.39
N ILE A 337 -4.72 -5.96 19.50
CA ILE A 337 -4.18 -6.45 20.77
C ILE A 337 -4.52 -7.94 20.85
N LEU A 338 -3.57 -8.78 21.25
CA LEU A 338 -3.80 -10.21 21.48
C LEU A 338 -4.95 -10.45 22.46
N ARG A 339 -5.69 -11.54 22.29
CA ARG A 339 -6.62 -11.99 23.33
C ARG A 339 -5.83 -12.68 24.45
N GLU A 340 -6.46 -12.77 25.62
CA GLU A 340 -5.96 -13.57 26.73
C GLU A 340 -5.72 -15.01 26.28
N GLY A 341 -4.52 -15.55 26.55
CA GLY A 341 -4.09 -16.88 26.11
C GLY A 341 -3.53 -16.99 24.69
N GLU A 342 -3.50 -15.91 23.90
CA GLU A 342 -2.84 -15.86 22.59
C GLU A 342 -1.45 -15.23 22.72
N THR A 343 -0.45 -15.73 21.97
CA THR A 343 0.96 -15.29 22.07
C THR A 343 1.44 -14.66 20.76
N ARG A 344 2.59 -13.97 20.77
CA ARG A 344 3.28 -13.53 19.54
C ARG A 344 3.49 -14.67 18.53
N PHE A 345 3.63 -15.92 18.99
CA PHE A 345 3.80 -17.09 18.13
C PHE A 345 2.48 -17.52 17.47
N THR A 346 1.33 -17.42 18.15
CA THR A 346 0.01 -17.64 17.50
C THR A 346 -0.30 -16.53 16.50
N ALA A 347 0.12 -15.29 16.77
CA ALA A 347 0.04 -14.17 15.81
C ALA A 347 0.87 -14.42 14.55
N PHE A 348 2.13 -14.85 14.71
CA PHE A 348 2.99 -15.23 13.59
C PHE A 348 2.34 -16.34 12.75
N ARG A 349 1.91 -17.44 13.40
CA ARG A 349 1.20 -18.57 12.77
C ARG A 349 -0.03 -18.13 11.97
N SER A 350 -0.82 -17.19 12.49
CA SER A 350 -2.05 -16.71 11.86
C SER A 350 -1.80 -15.86 10.60
N ILE A 351 -0.77 -15.01 10.65
CA ILE A 351 -0.43 -14.07 9.56
C ILE A 351 0.42 -14.75 8.48
N PHE A 352 1.22 -15.75 8.83
CA PHE A 352 2.11 -16.47 7.90
C PHE A 352 1.35 -17.34 6.86
N PRO A 353 1.83 -17.41 5.60
CA PRO A 353 2.60 -16.38 4.91
C PRO A 353 1.69 -15.19 4.57
N ALA A 354 2.27 -14.03 4.31
CA ALA A 354 1.50 -12.84 3.98
C ALA A 354 0.65 -13.01 2.70
N GLY A 355 -0.50 -12.32 2.65
CA GLY A 355 -1.37 -12.29 1.46
C GLY A 355 -0.66 -11.76 0.21
N THR A 356 0.27 -10.83 0.39
CA THR A 356 1.08 -10.17 -0.66
C THR A 356 2.07 -11.11 -1.37
N VAL A 357 2.33 -12.29 -0.81
CA VAL A 357 3.20 -13.33 -1.41
C VAL A 357 2.51 -14.67 -1.65
N SER A 358 1.20 -14.74 -1.43
CA SER A 358 0.37 -15.94 -1.62
C SER A 358 -0.85 -15.64 -2.49
N GLY A 359 -1.80 -14.87 -1.98
CA GLY A 359 -2.98 -14.38 -2.70
C GLY A 359 -4.26 -14.45 -1.87
N ALA A 360 -5.40 -14.38 -2.55
CA ALA A 360 -6.72 -14.36 -1.92
C ALA A 360 -7.75 -15.18 -2.72
N PRO A 361 -8.48 -16.13 -2.12
CA PRO A 361 -8.35 -16.61 -0.73
C PRO A 361 -7.01 -17.33 -0.47
N LYS A 362 -6.36 -17.06 0.67
CA LYS A 362 -4.97 -17.45 0.96
C LYS A 362 -4.68 -18.93 0.65
N VAL A 363 -5.48 -19.85 1.23
CA VAL A 363 -5.31 -21.30 1.03
C VAL A 363 -5.35 -21.69 -0.45
N ARG A 364 -6.41 -21.37 -1.20
CA ARG A 364 -6.53 -21.80 -2.61
C ARG A 364 -5.47 -21.17 -3.52
N ALA A 365 -5.01 -19.96 -3.22
CA ALA A 365 -3.88 -19.36 -3.92
C ALA A 365 -2.57 -20.13 -3.67
N MET A 366 -2.31 -20.57 -2.42
CA MET A 366 -1.14 -21.40 -2.09
C MET A 366 -1.19 -22.80 -2.74
N GLU A 367 -2.38 -23.38 -2.90
CA GLU A 367 -2.52 -24.63 -3.66
C GLU A 367 -2.09 -24.45 -5.13
N LEU A 368 -2.60 -23.40 -5.78
CA LEU A 368 -2.28 -23.07 -7.17
C LEU A 368 -0.80 -22.69 -7.37
N ILE A 369 -0.18 -22.00 -6.40
CA ILE A 369 1.27 -21.73 -6.38
C ILE A 369 2.05 -23.04 -6.48
N ALA A 370 1.72 -24.03 -5.66
CA ALA A 370 2.43 -25.31 -5.67
C ALA A 370 2.14 -26.16 -6.93
N GLU A 371 0.90 -26.18 -7.41
CA GLU A 371 0.50 -26.82 -8.67
C GLU A 371 1.32 -26.29 -9.89
N LEU A 372 1.70 -25.00 -9.85
CA LEU A 372 2.46 -24.31 -10.90
C LEU A 372 3.99 -24.38 -10.70
N GLU A 373 4.49 -23.95 -9.53
CA GLU A 373 5.93 -23.80 -9.26
C GLU A 373 6.65 -25.15 -9.09
N LYS A 374 6.00 -26.13 -8.45
CA LYS A 374 6.45 -27.51 -8.22
C LYS A 374 7.78 -27.71 -7.48
N GLU A 375 8.57 -26.66 -7.29
CA GLU A 375 9.78 -26.64 -6.47
C GLU A 375 9.51 -25.88 -5.17
N LYS A 376 10.09 -26.33 -4.03
CA LYS A 376 9.98 -25.59 -2.76
C LYS A 376 10.49 -24.15 -2.91
N ARG A 377 9.86 -23.22 -2.19
CA ARG A 377 10.31 -21.82 -2.12
C ARG A 377 11.46 -21.63 -1.12
N GLY A 378 11.52 -22.45 -0.08
CA GLY A 378 12.50 -22.37 0.98
C GLY A 378 12.39 -21.03 1.70
N VAL A 379 13.49 -20.28 1.75
CA VAL A 379 13.54 -18.94 2.36
C VAL A 379 12.61 -17.96 1.67
N TYR A 380 12.46 -17.99 0.33
CA TYR A 380 11.68 -16.99 -0.40
C TYR A 380 10.21 -16.96 0.03
N ALA A 381 9.68 -15.75 0.26
CA ALA A 381 8.31 -15.51 0.75
C ALA A 381 8.00 -16.09 2.14
N GLY A 382 8.97 -16.71 2.83
CA GLY A 382 8.92 -17.02 4.26
C GLY A 382 9.14 -15.77 5.11
N ALA A 383 9.62 -15.95 6.33
CA ALA A 383 9.93 -14.89 7.27
C ALA A 383 11.41 -14.84 7.63
N ALA A 384 11.97 -13.65 7.83
CA ALA A 384 13.27 -13.43 8.43
C ALA A 384 13.16 -12.33 9.51
N GLY A 385 13.72 -12.56 10.69
CA GLY A 385 13.64 -11.61 11.81
C GLY A 385 14.12 -12.19 13.13
N TYR A 386 13.57 -11.67 14.23
CA TYR A 386 13.92 -12.07 15.59
C TYR A 386 12.72 -12.27 16.52
N PHE A 387 12.95 -13.09 17.55
CA PHE A 387 12.08 -13.28 18.71
C PHE A 387 12.94 -13.06 19.97
N GLY A 388 12.78 -11.91 20.61
CA GLY A 388 13.51 -11.56 21.84
C GLY A 388 13.08 -12.40 23.04
N PHE A 389 13.88 -12.38 24.11
CA PHE A 389 13.48 -12.97 25.39
C PHE A 389 12.32 -12.20 26.03
N SER A 390 11.48 -12.90 26.80
CA SER A 390 10.45 -12.26 27.62
C SER A 390 11.08 -11.54 28.81
N GLN A 391 10.52 -10.39 29.15
CA GLN A 391 10.96 -9.59 30.30
C GLN A 391 10.09 -9.89 31.52
N VAL A 392 10.65 -9.67 32.70
CA VAL A 392 9.92 -9.76 33.97
C VAL A 392 9.99 -8.42 34.70
N SER A 393 8.85 -8.01 35.28
CA SER A 393 8.74 -6.79 36.08
C SER A 393 9.67 -6.79 37.31
N PRO A 394 10.07 -5.63 37.86
CA PRO A 394 11.05 -5.56 38.96
C PRO A 394 10.63 -6.23 40.28
N ASP A 395 9.33 -6.53 40.44
CA ASP A 395 8.70 -7.26 41.56
C ASP A 395 8.42 -8.75 41.22
N GLY A 396 8.68 -9.18 39.98
CA GLY A 396 8.53 -10.56 39.53
C GLY A 396 7.08 -11.04 39.33
N THR A 397 6.09 -10.15 39.41
CA THR A 397 4.66 -10.51 39.33
C THR A 397 4.13 -10.60 37.90
N ARG A 398 4.75 -9.90 36.95
CA ARG A 398 4.28 -9.80 35.57
C ARG A 398 5.38 -10.17 34.58
N ILE A 399 5.08 -11.13 33.72
CA ILE A 399 5.85 -11.40 32.50
C ILE A 399 5.30 -10.49 31.40
N GLU A 400 6.20 -9.83 30.67
CA GLU A 400 5.91 -9.16 29.40
C GLU A 400 6.55 -9.97 28.26
N GLU A 401 5.79 -10.31 27.23
CA GLU A 401 6.33 -11.06 26.09
C GLU A 401 7.48 -10.32 25.42
N GLY A 402 8.50 -11.06 24.99
CA GLY A 402 9.62 -10.49 24.27
C GLY A 402 9.21 -9.89 22.92
N ALA A 403 9.91 -8.83 22.50
CA ALA A 403 9.69 -8.23 21.19
C ALA A 403 9.80 -9.27 20.05
N MET A 404 8.97 -9.10 19.03
CA MET A 404 9.01 -9.86 17.77
C MET A 404 9.00 -8.85 16.63
N ASP A 405 9.92 -8.97 15.68
CA ASP A 405 9.92 -8.16 14.46
C ASP A 405 10.40 -9.04 13.30
N THR A 406 9.53 -9.27 12.33
CA THR A 406 9.78 -10.18 11.22
C THR A 406 9.33 -9.57 9.90
N CYS A 407 10.21 -9.63 8.90
CA CYS A 407 9.92 -9.22 7.54
C CYS A 407 9.55 -10.44 6.68
N ILE A 408 8.84 -10.19 5.58
CA ILE A 408 8.68 -11.22 4.54
C ILE A 408 10.03 -11.35 3.83
N ALA A 409 10.50 -12.55 3.56
CA ALA A 409 11.75 -12.81 2.84
C ALA A 409 11.62 -12.55 1.33
N LEU A 410 11.46 -11.27 0.99
CA LEU A 410 11.45 -10.69 -0.35
C LEU A 410 12.78 -9.98 -0.64
N ARG A 411 13.13 -9.82 -1.93
CA ARG A 411 14.42 -9.26 -2.38
C ARG A 411 15.61 -9.91 -1.64
N THR A 412 15.48 -11.21 -1.42
CA THR A 412 16.37 -12.02 -0.59
C THR A 412 17.04 -13.06 -1.46
N MET A 413 18.33 -13.27 -1.24
CA MET A 413 19.15 -14.28 -1.89
C MET A 413 19.51 -15.37 -0.88
N VAL A 414 19.57 -16.61 -1.34
CA VAL A 414 20.31 -17.69 -0.65
C VAL A 414 21.61 -17.90 -1.41
N TRP A 415 22.75 -17.83 -0.75
CA TRP A 415 24.03 -18.26 -1.30
C TRP A 415 24.38 -19.63 -0.73
N LYS A 416 24.67 -20.60 -1.60
CA LYS A 416 25.06 -21.97 -1.25
C LYS A 416 25.83 -22.57 -2.42
N ASP A 417 26.85 -23.39 -2.16
CA ASP A 417 27.62 -24.13 -3.17
C ASP A 417 28.12 -23.24 -4.33
N ASP A 418 28.70 -22.06 -4.02
CA ASP A 418 29.10 -21.01 -4.98
C ASP A 418 27.97 -20.48 -5.90
N VAL A 419 26.70 -20.71 -5.57
CA VAL A 419 25.53 -20.21 -6.32
C VAL A 419 24.69 -19.27 -5.47
N ALA A 420 24.47 -18.06 -5.98
CA ALA A 420 23.46 -17.14 -5.47
C ALA A 420 22.09 -17.42 -6.15
N TYR A 421 21.13 -17.85 -5.36
CA TYR A 421 19.73 -18.05 -5.75
C TYR A 421 18.90 -16.84 -5.34
N LEU A 422 18.15 -16.25 -6.27
CA LEU A 422 17.18 -15.17 -6.03
C LEU A 422 15.79 -15.63 -6.49
N GLN A 423 14.71 -15.12 -5.91
CA GLN A 423 13.35 -15.50 -6.34
C GLN A 423 12.40 -14.29 -6.24
N ALA A 424 11.48 -14.17 -7.19
CA ALA A 424 10.51 -13.08 -7.26
C ALA A 424 9.20 -13.49 -7.95
N GLY A 425 8.13 -12.76 -7.63
CA GLY A 425 6.77 -12.99 -8.11
C GLY A 425 5.96 -11.70 -8.25
N GLY A 426 4.80 -11.78 -8.90
CA GLY A 426 3.89 -10.67 -9.22
C GLY A 426 2.44 -10.97 -8.83
N GLY A 427 1.64 -9.93 -8.57
CA GLY A 427 0.28 -10.05 -8.08
C GLY A 427 -0.73 -10.30 -9.21
N ILE A 428 -0.94 -11.56 -9.59
CA ILE A 428 -1.81 -11.86 -10.74
C ILE A 428 -3.27 -11.66 -10.38
N VAL A 429 -3.88 -10.64 -10.99
CA VAL A 429 -5.30 -10.30 -10.92
C VAL A 429 -5.98 -10.43 -12.30
N PHE A 430 -7.28 -10.19 -12.39
CA PHE A 430 -8.04 -10.32 -13.64
C PHE A 430 -7.49 -9.46 -14.79
N ASP A 431 -7.01 -8.25 -14.50
CA ASP A 431 -6.50 -7.30 -15.49
C ASP A 431 -4.97 -7.39 -15.73
N SER A 432 -4.25 -8.33 -15.10
CA SER A 432 -2.80 -8.53 -15.29
C SER A 432 -2.45 -8.97 -16.71
N ASP A 433 -1.39 -8.42 -17.31
CA ASP A 433 -0.85 -8.87 -18.59
C ASP A 433 0.39 -9.79 -18.43
N PRO A 434 0.50 -10.91 -19.17
CA PRO A 434 1.63 -11.83 -19.02
C PRO A 434 3.03 -11.20 -19.26
N GLU A 435 3.18 -10.26 -20.19
CA GLU A 435 4.48 -9.66 -20.50
C GLU A 435 4.88 -8.63 -19.43
N ASP A 436 3.95 -7.75 -19.04
CA ASP A 436 4.19 -6.75 -17.98
C ASP A 436 4.53 -7.40 -16.64
N GLU A 437 3.83 -8.47 -16.24
CA GLU A 437 4.07 -9.18 -14.98
C GLU A 437 5.43 -9.91 -14.97
N TRP A 438 5.89 -10.43 -16.11
CA TRP A 438 7.25 -10.99 -16.26
C TRP A 438 8.32 -9.89 -16.22
N ILE A 439 8.07 -8.74 -16.85
CA ILE A 439 8.95 -7.57 -16.76
C ILE A 439 9.02 -7.10 -15.30
N GLU A 440 7.93 -7.13 -14.54
CA GLU A 440 7.91 -6.80 -13.12
C GLU A 440 8.78 -7.74 -12.28
N THR A 441 8.67 -9.07 -12.43
CA THR A 441 9.52 -9.99 -11.65
C THR A 441 10.99 -9.85 -12.02
N MET A 442 11.31 -9.67 -13.30
CA MET A 442 12.69 -9.42 -13.74
C MET A 442 13.24 -8.08 -13.23
N ASN A 443 12.40 -7.05 -13.06
CA ASN A 443 12.79 -5.79 -12.40
C ASN A 443 12.96 -5.95 -10.87
N LYS A 444 12.17 -6.83 -10.21
CA LYS A 444 12.34 -7.17 -8.78
C LYS A 444 13.63 -7.96 -8.52
N LEU A 445 14.09 -8.75 -9.49
CA LEU A 445 15.34 -9.52 -9.45
C LEU A 445 16.56 -8.68 -9.86
N GLY A 446 16.39 -7.83 -10.86
CA GLY A 446 17.45 -7.00 -11.44
C GLY A 446 17.47 -5.59 -10.88
N ALA A 447 18.12 -5.39 -9.72
CA ALA A 447 18.48 -4.05 -9.26
C ALA A 447 19.25 -3.31 -10.37
N ASN A 448 18.71 -2.16 -10.82
CA ASN A 448 18.89 -1.63 -12.18
C ASN A 448 20.34 -1.63 -12.73
N PRO A 449 20.61 -2.27 -13.89
CA PRO A 449 21.66 -1.79 -14.77
C PRO A 449 21.21 -0.48 -15.45
N PRO A 450 22.10 0.51 -15.64
CA PRO A 450 21.72 1.77 -16.27
C PRO A 450 21.39 1.56 -17.76
N LYS A 451 20.09 1.63 -18.12
CA LYS A 451 19.67 1.68 -19.53
C LYS A 451 20.14 3.01 -20.13
N GLY A 452 20.90 2.93 -21.23
CA GLY A 452 21.47 4.10 -21.90
C GLY A 452 20.42 5.14 -22.32
N LYS A 453 20.83 6.41 -22.36
CA LYS A 453 19.98 7.57 -22.65
C LYS A 453 19.18 7.36 -23.95
N LYS A 454 17.87 7.12 -23.87
CA LYS A 454 16.96 7.47 -24.97
C LYS A 454 16.80 8.99 -24.98
N ALA A 455 17.00 9.61 -26.14
CA ALA A 455 16.83 11.05 -26.30
C ALA A 455 15.38 11.46 -25.98
N ALA A 456 15.22 12.62 -25.33
CA ALA A 456 13.90 13.18 -25.05
C ALA A 456 13.21 13.61 -26.36
N PRO A 457 11.87 13.44 -26.49
CA PRO A 457 11.13 14.04 -27.58
C PRO A 457 11.19 15.57 -27.47
N ALA A 458 11.30 16.26 -28.61
CA ALA A 458 11.52 17.70 -28.65
C ALA A 458 10.31 18.52 -28.13
N PRO A 459 10.51 19.76 -27.62
CA PRO A 459 9.50 20.45 -26.82
C PRO A 459 8.27 21.02 -27.56
N PHE A 460 8.18 20.84 -28.89
CA PHE A 460 7.16 21.49 -29.71
C PHE A 460 6.46 20.53 -30.68
N PRO A 461 5.15 20.72 -30.95
CA PRO A 461 4.40 19.90 -31.90
C PRO A 461 4.77 20.25 -33.34
N GLY A 462 5.76 19.54 -33.89
CA GLY A 462 6.01 19.52 -35.33
C GLY A 462 4.74 19.14 -36.11
N SER A 463 4.50 19.79 -37.25
CA SER A 463 3.29 19.58 -38.03
C SER A 463 3.18 18.12 -38.51
N LYS A 464 2.07 17.46 -38.20
CA LYS A 464 1.80 16.11 -38.69
C LYS A 464 1.51 16.15 -40.19
N GLY A 465 2.54 15.88 -40.99
CA GLY A 465 2.39 15.54 -42.40
C GLY A 465 1.37 14.41 -42.57
N THR A 466 0.50 14.53 -43.58
CA THR A 466 -0.61 13.60 -43.81
C THR A 466 -0.13 12.27 -44.35
N SER A 467 0.11 11.30 -43.46
CA SER A 467 0.40 9.93 -43.85
C SER A 467 -0.77 9.32 -44.62
N LYS A 468 -0.61 9.20 -45.95
CA LYS A 468 -1.58 8.52 -46.82
C LYS A 468 -1.78 7.10 -46.31
N LYS A 469 -3.03 6.68 -46.13
CA LYS A 469 -3.35 5.27 -45.85
C LYS A 469 -2.93 4.43 -47.05
N ALA A 470 -2.30 3.28 -46.80
CA ALA A 470 -1.99 2.32 -47.85
C ALA A 470 -3.28 1.86 -48.57
N PRO A 471 -3.24 1.62 -49.90
CA PRO A 471 -4.39 1.15 -50.63
C PRO A 471 -4.82 -0.23 -50.11
N LYS A 472 -6.13 -0.43 -49.94
CA LYS A 472 -6.67 -1.77 -49.64
C LYS A 472 -6.59 -2.63 -50.89
N ASN A 473 -6.07 -3.85 -50.77
CA ASN A 473 -6.20 -4.85 -51.82
C ASN A 473 -7.69 -5.23 -51.98
N PRO A 474 -8.31 -5.04 -53.17
CA PRO A 474 -9.75 -5.29 -53.36
C PRO A 474 -10.14 -6.78 -53.29
N LEU A 475 -9.19 -7.71 -53.35
CA LEU A 475 -9.46 -9.15 -53.30
C LEU A 475 -9.70 -9.71 -51.89
N ILE A 476 -9.54 -8.91 -50.82
CA ILE A 476 -9.74 -9.36 -49.43
C ILE A 476 -10.66 -8.40 -48.67
N GLU A 477 -11.97 -8.57 -48.85
CA GLU A 477 -12.97 -7.91 -48.02
C GLU A 477 -13.12 -8.59 -46.65
N LYS A 478 -12.85 -7.85 -45.58
CA LYS A 478 -13.07 -8.31 -44.20
C LYS A 478 -14.56 -8.27 -43.85
N ARG A 479 -15.30 -9.30 -44.25
CA ARG A 479 -16.72 -9.50 -43.89
C ARG A 479 -16.91 -9.49 -42.36
N PRO A 480 -18.03 -8.94 -41.84
CA PRO A 480 -18.36 -9.04 -40.42
C PRO A 480 -18.58 -10.50 -40.02
N ARG A 481 -18.08 -10.90 -38.83
CA ARG A 481 -18.32 -12.25 -38.30
C ARG A 481 -19.78 -12.38 -37.88
N ASN A 482 -20.52 -13.24 -38.59
CA ASN A 482 -21.90 -13.55 -38.29
C ASN A 482 -21.95 -14.74 -37.32
N PHE A 483 -22.45 -14.54 -36.10
CA PHE A 483 -22.41 -15.54 -35.02
C PHE A 483 -23.76 -16.28 -34.90
N GLY A 484 -23.91 -17.35 -35.68
CA GLY A 484 -25.07 -18.25 -35.61
C GLY A 484 -24.98 -19.25 -34.45
N ILE A 485 -26.14 -19.54 -33.84
CA ILE A 485 -26.47 -20.65 -32.91
C ILE A 485 -25.28 -21.28 -32.16
N GLY A 486 -25.01 -20.75 -30.96
CA GLY A 486 -23.88 -21.15 -30.10
C GLY A 486 -23.38 -19.99 -29.25
N GLN A 487 -24.29 -19.13 -28.79
CA GLN A 487 -23.97 -17.79 -28.26
C GLN A 487 -23.55 -17.83 -26.79
N ASP A 488 -22.29 -18.19 -26.53
CA ASP A 488 -21.69 -18.19 -25.17
C ASP A 488 -21.37 -16.79 -24.60
N VAL A 489 -21.97 -15.73 -25.15
CA VAL A 489 -22.03 -14.42 -24.48
C VAL A 489 -23.05 -14.51 -23.35
N GLN A 490 -22.64 -15.13 -22.23
CA GLN A 490 -23.52 -15.25 -21.07
C GLN A 490 -23.93 -13.86 -20.56
N PRO A 491 -25.22 -13.66 -20.20
CA PRO A 491 -25.67 -12.39 -19.64
C PRO A 491 -24.91 -12.11 -18.33
N PRO A 492 -24.63 -10.84 -17.98
CA PRO A 492 -23.80 -10.48 -16.84
C PRO A 492 -24.38 -11.01 -15.51
N ARG A 493 -23.84 -12.13 -15.04
CA ARG A 493 -24.26 -12.78 -13.79
C ARG A 493 -23.67 -12.05 -12.60
N ASN A 494 -24.49 -11.74 -11.61
CA ASN A 494 -24.00 -11.18 -10.36
C ASN A 494 -23.29 -12.27 -9.53
N LEU A 495 -21.96 -12.32 -9.63
CA LEU A 495 -21.09 -13.32 -8.99
C LEU A 495 -21.12 -13.28 -7.45
N SER A 496 -21.76 -12.28 -6.82
CA SER A 496 -21.89 -12.18 -5.36
C SER A 496 -22.68 -13.33 -4.70
N ARG A 497 -23.19 -14.29 -5.48
CA ARG A 497 -23.84 -15.53 -4.99
C ARG A 497 -22.89 -16.75 -4.92
N MET A 498 -21.70 -16.71 -5.53
CA MET A 498 -20.84 -17.90 -5.64
C MET A 498 -19.97 -18.19 -4.41
N VAL A 499 -19.75 -17.20 -3.53
CA VAL A 499 -19.13 -17.42 -2.21
C VAL A 499 -20.23 -17.52 -1.15
N ARG A 500 -20.46 -18.73 -0.63
CA ARG A 500 -21.45 -18.98 0.44
C ARG A 500 -20.88 -18.60 1.80
N TRP A 501 -20.77 -17.30 2.06
CA TRP A 501 -20.35 -16.74 3.36
C TRP A 501 -21.18 -17.35 4.51
N PRO A 502 -20.62 -17.51 5.73
CA PRO A 502 -21.38 -17.92 6.92
C PRO A 502 -22.63 -17.04 7.14
N GLU A 503 -23.68 -17.59 7.74
CA GLU A 503 -24.98 -16.93 7.95
C GLU A 503 -24.84 -15.51 8.52
N TYR A 504 -24.13 -15.40 9.65
CA TYR A 504 -23.90 -14.13 10.31
C TYR A 504 -23.12 -13.14 9.43
N VAL A 505 -22.17 -13.60 8.61
CA VAL A 505 -21.43 -12.74 7.66
C VAL A 505 -22.32 -12.29 6.51
N ARG A 506 -23.21 -13.15 5.99
CA ARG A 506 -24.23 -12.76 5.01
C ARG A 506 -25.14 -11.67 5.58
N LEU A 507 -25.70 -11.90 6.76
CA LEU A 507 -26.60 -10.97 7.44
C LEU A 507 -25.90 -9.66 7.82
N GLN A 508 -24.69 -9.70 8.38
CA GLN A 508 -23.90 -8.51 8.71
C GLN A 508 -23.50 -7.72 7.46
N ARG A 509 -23.05 -8.37 6.38
CA ARG A 509 -22.69 -7.68 5.13
C ARG A 509 -23.92 -7.11 4.43
N GLN A 510 -25.04 -7.83 4.40
CA GLN A 510 -26.31 -7.30 3.91
C GLN A 510 -26.75 -6.08 4.74
N ARG A 511 -26.81 -6.20 6.07
CA ARG A 511 -27.14 -5.10 7.00
C ARG A 511 -26.20 -3.89 6.84
N LYS A 512 -24.88 -4.08 6.71
CA LYS A 512 -23.90 -3.00 6.46
C LYS A 512 -24.13 -2.34 5.09
N ILE A 513 -24.30 -3.12 4.02
CA ILE A 513 -24.56 -2.60 2.67
C ILE A 513 -25.91 -1.88 2.60
N LEU A 514 -26.93 -2.36 3.31
CA LEU A 514 -28.22 -1.67 3.46
C LEU A 514 -28.08 -0.36 4.25
N HIS A 515 -27.42 -0.35 5.40
CA HIS A 515 -27.20 0.90 6.16
C HIS A 515 -26.41 1.95 5.36
N MET A 516 -25.38 1.55 4.60
CA MET A 516 -24.68 2.46 3.68
C MET A 516 -25.60 2.97 2.56
N ARG A 517 -26.45 2.10 1.99
CA ARG A 517 -27.44 2.48 0.95
C ARG A 517 -28.66 3.24 1.47
N LEU A 518 -28.82 3.37 2.79
CA LEU A 518 -29.88 4.13 3.47
C LEU A 518 -29.41 5.49 4.01
N LYS A 519 -28.12 5.83 3.90
CA LYS A 519 -27.52 7.07 4.45
C LYS A 519 -26.96 8.02 3.37
N VAL A 520 -27.72 8.28 2.30
CA VAL A 520 -27.48 9.46 1.43
C VAL A 520 -28.71 10.38 1.53
N PRO A 521 -28.66 11.45 2.34
CA PRO A 521 -29.76 12.42 2.44
C PRO A 521 -30.10 13.05 1.08
N PRO A 522 -31.36 13.49 0.85
CA PRO A 522 -31.75 14.13 -0.42
C PRO A 522 -30.85 15.31 -0.83
N ALA A 523 -30.34 16.05 0.16
CA ALA A 523 -29.42 17.17 -0.04
C ALA A 523 -28.06 16.76 -0.64
N ILE A 524 -27.60 15.52 -0.44
CA ILE A 524 -26.40 14.96 -1.09
C ILE A 524 -26.81 14.21 -2.37
N ALA A 525 -27.92 13.46 -2.34
CA ALA A 525 -28.39 12.67 -3.47
C ALA A 525 -28.65 13.49 -4.75
N GLN A 526 -29.09 14.76 -4.62
CA GLN A 526 -29.28 15.67 -5.75
C GLN A 526 -28.00 15.86 -6.60
N PHE A 527 -26.80 15.73 -6.04
CA PHE A 527 -25.54 15.88 -6.79
C PHE A 527 -25.25 14.71 -7.75
N GLN A 528 -25.95 13.58 -7.62
CA GLN A 528 -25.88 12.50 -8.62
C GLN A 528 -26.63 12.85 -9.91
N GLN A 529 -27.54 13.82 -9.85
CA GLN A 529 -28.21 14.39 -11.00
C GLN A 529 -27.37 15.57 -11.51
N THR A 530 -26.89 15.46 -12.75
CA THR A 530 -26.08 16.50 -13.40
C THR A 530 -26.68 16.86 -14.76
N LEU A 531 -26.52 18.10 -15.21
CA LEU A 531 -26.94 18.56 -16.54
C LEU A 531 -26.59 17.55 -17.63
N ASP A 532 -27.51 17.42 -18.59
CA ASP A 532 -27.28 16.62 -19.79
C ASP A 532 -26.10 17.17 -20.60
N ARG A 533 -25.61 16.35 -21.54
CA ARG A 533 -24.41 16.66 -22.32
C ARG A 533 -24.55 17.93 -23.17
N ASN A 534 -25.75 18.26 -23.63
CA ASN A 534 -25.98 19.37 -24.56
C ASN A 534 -26.14 20.69 -23.79
N THR A 535 -26.99 20.72 -22.76
CA THR A 535 -27.15 21.91 -21.90
C THR A 535 -25.86 22.23 -21.15
N ALA A 536 -25.11 21.23 -20.69
CA ALA A 536 -23.79 21.44 -20.08
C ALA A 536 -22.74 21.98 -21.07
N ALA A 537 -22.85 21.65 -22.37
CA ALA A 537 -21.97 22.20 -23.40
C ALA A 537 -22.33 23.65 -23.74
N GLN A 538 -23.62 23.98 -23.85
CA GLN A 538 -24.11 25.35 -24.03
C GLN A 538 -23.68 26.24 -22.85
N ALA A 539 -23.88 25.78 -21.62
CA ALA A 539 -23.47 26.49 -20.41
C ALA A 539 -21.97 26.81 -20.38
N LEU A 540 -21.11 25.84 -20.70
CA LEU A 540 -19.67 26.06 -20.75
C LEU A 540 -19.24 26.92 -21.95
N LYS A 541 -19.94 26.86 -23.09
CA LYS A 541 -19.71 27.75 -24.24
C LYS A 541 -20.00 29.21 -23.86
N LEU A 542 -21.12 29.47 -23.22
CA LEU A 542 -21.48 30.81 -22.73
C LEU A 542 -20.48 31.29 -21.68
N LEU A 543 -20.16 30.47 -20.66
CA LEU A 543 -19.15 30.80 -19.64
C LEU A 543 -17.77 31.13 -20.24
N ASN A 544 -17.37 30.47 -21.33
CA ASN A 544 -16.10 30.74 -22.01
C ASN A 544 -16.05 32.11 -22.73
N LYS A 545 -17.18 32.77 -22.99
CA LYS A 545 -17.22 34.17 -23.46
C LYS A 545 -16.88 35.19 -22.36
N TYR A 546 -17.12 34.82 -21.10
CA TYR A 546 -17.09 35.71 -19.93
C TYR A 546 -15.97 35.36 -18.92
N ARG A 547 -14.87 34.78 -19.41
CA ARG A 547 -13.78 34.31 -18.54
C ARG A 547 -13.12 35.48 -17.79
N PRO A 548 -12.76 35.32 -16.50
CA PRO A 548 -11.98 36.30 -15.76
C PRO A 548 -10.64 36.58 -16.43
N GLU A 549 -10.18 37.82 -16.37
CA GLU A 549 -8.87 38.26 -16.85
C GLU A 549 -7.73 37.44 -16.22
N THR A 550 -6.73 37.08 -17.02
CA THR A 550 -5.49 36.51 -16.49
C THR A 550 -4.71 37.55 -15.67
N LYS A 551 -3.74 37.11 -14.84
CA LYS A 551 -2.89 38.02 -14.06
C LYS A 551 -2.15 39.04 -14.93
N ALA A 552 -1.76 38.68 -16.16
CA ALA A 552 -1.08 39.57 -17.11
C ALA A 552 -2.04 40.66 -17.62
N GLN A 553 -3.16 40.25 -18.24
CA GLN A 553 -4.20 41.16 -18.75
C GLN A 553 -4.74 42.11 -17.66
N LYS A 554 -4.93 41.61 -16.44
CA LYS A 554 -5.35 42.45 -15.31
C LYS A 554 -4.25 43.46 -14.91
N LYS A 555 -2.96 43.09 -14.98
CA LYS A 555 -1.84 44.03 -14.75
C LYS A 555 -1.83 45.11 -15.84
N GLU A 556 -1.89 44.72 -17.12
CA GLU A 556 -1.92 45.61 -18.28
C GLU A 556 -3.07 46.62 -18.18
N ARG A 557 -4.30 46.16 -17.87
CA ARG A 557 -5.47 47.03 -17.71
C ARG A 557 -5.35 47.97 -16.50
N LEU A 558 -4.78 47.51 -15.38
CA LEU A 558 -4.53 48.37 -14.21
C LEU A 558 -3.42 49.41 -14.47
N THR A 559 -2.40 49.07 -15.26
CA THR A 559 -1.40 50.04 -15.72
C THR A 559 -2.04 51.08 -16.64
N ALA A 560 -2.86 50.66 -17.61
CA ALA A 560 -3.58 51.59 -18.49
C ALA A 560 -4.59 52.49 -17.75
N GLU A 561 -5.32 51.95 -16.76
CA GLU A 561 -6.13 52.75 -15.83
C GLU A 561 -5.30 53.79 -15.09
N ALA A 562 -4.12 53.42 -14.58
CA ALA A 562 -3.25 54.33 -13.84
C ALA A 562 -2.68 55.43 -14.73
N THR A 563 -2.22 55.11 -15.95
CA THR A 563 -1.74 56.10 -16.92
C THR A 563 -2.86 57.08 -17.30
N ALA A 564 -4.05 56.58 -17.67
CA ALA A 564 -5.17 57.45 -18.04
C ALA A 564 -5.64 58.36 -16.90
N VAL A 565 -5.59 57.89 -15.65
CA VAL A 565 -5.88 58.73 -14.46
C VAL A 565 -4.78 59.78 -14.23
N SER A 566 -3.50 59.46 -14.49
CA SER A 566 -2.41 60.45 -14.45
C SER A 566 -2.51 61.51 -15.56
N GLU A 567 -3.16 61.18 -16.68
CA GLU A 567 -3.54 62.11 -17.75
C GLU A 567 -4.84 62.91 -17.45
N GLY A 568 -5.38 62.81 -16.23
CA GLY A 568 -6.55 63.57 -15.78
C GLY A 568 -7.91 63.03 -16.27
N LYS A 569 -7.96 61.86 -16.92
CA LYS A 569 -9.22 61.23 -17.37
C LYS A 569 -9.90 60.50 -16.20
N LYS A 570 -11.23 60.47 -16.18
CA LYS A 570 -11.95 59.71 -15.15
C LYS A 570 -11.76 58.20 -15.36
N LYS A 571 -11.77 57.48 -14.25
CA LYS A 571 -11.56 56.04 -14.23
C LYS A 571 -12.61 55.27 -15.05
N GLU A 572 -13.86 55.73 -15.05
CA GLU A 572 -14.94 55.11 -15.85
C GLU A 572 -14.72 55.24 -17.37
N ASP A 573 -14.10 56.34 -17.83
CA ASP A 573 -13.83 56.59 -19.24
C ASP A 573 -12.66 55.74 -19.75
N ALA A 574 -11.67 55.47 -18.88
CA ALA A 574 -10.49 54.66 -19.18
C ALA A 574 -10.78 53.16 -19.28
N SER A 575 -11.71 52.61 -18.49
CA SER A 575 -12.02 51.17 -18.52
C SER A 575 -13.44 50.82 -18.06
N LYS A 576 -14.27 50.37 -19.01
CA LYS A 576 -15.61 49.84 -18.70
C LYS A 576 -15.48 48.50 -17.95
N LYS A 577 -16.11 48.41 -16.77
CA LYS A 577 -16.12 47.25 -15.87
C LYS A 577 -16.39 45.94 -16.63
N PRO A 578 -15.44 44.97 -16.64
CA PRO A 578 -15.55 43.80 -17.53
C PRO A 578 -16.60 42.80 -17.03
N TYR A 579 -17.56 42.47 -17.91
CA TYR A 579 -18.49 41.36 -17.74
C TYR A 579 -17.70 40.06 -17.56
N THR A 580 -17.73 39.50 -16.36
CA THR A 580 -16.83 38.41 -15.96
C THR A 580 -17.55 37.47 -15.01
N VAL A 581 -17.42 36.18 -15.29
CA VAL A 581 -17.84 35.06 -14.45
C VAL A 581 -17.28 35.21 -13.04
N LYS A 582 -18.14 35.04 -12.03
CA LYS A 582 -17.76 35.08 -10.61
C LYS A 582 -17.58 33.66 -10.10
N TYR A 583 -16.65 33.47 -9.17
CA TYR A 583 -16.25 32.15 -8.68
C TYR A 583 -15.70 32.22 -7.26
N GLY A 584 -15.66 31.05 -6.62
CA GLY A 584 -15.28 30.91 -5.21
C GLY A 584 -16.51 31.01 -4.30
N LEU A 585 -16.53 30.17 -3.26
CA LEU A 585 -17.72 29.88 -2.46
C LEU A 585 -18.34 31.15 -1.85
N ASN A 586 -17.60 31.84 -0.98
CA ASN A 586 -18.07 33.01 -0.24
C ASN A 586 -18.56 34.14 -1.16
N HIS A 587 -17.91 34.33 -2.31
CA HIS A 587 -18.27 35.36 -3.28
C HIS A 587 -19.57 35.00 -4.02
N VAL A 588 -19.76 33.74 -4.42
CA VAL A 588 -21.01 33.30 -5.07
C VAL A 588 -22.17 33.25 -4.07
N VAL A 589 -21.94 32.85 -2.82
CA VAL A 589 -22.94 32.91 -1.73
C VAL A 589 -23.48 34.33 -1.58
N GLY A 590 -22.59 35.32 -1.39
CA GLY A 590 -23.01 36.72 -1.27
C GLY A 590 -23.74 37.26 -2.50
N LEU A 591 -23.43 36.77 -3.72
CA LEU A 591 -24.16 37.12 -4.94
C LEU A 591 -25.55 36.49 -5.02
N ILE A 592 -25.76 35.29 -4.47
CA ILE A 592 -27.07 34.64 -4.36
C ILE A 592 -27.94 35.36 -3.32
N GLU A 593 -27.37 35.65 -2.15
CA GLU A 593 -28.04 36.39 -1.05
C GLU A 593 -28.45 37.80 -1.45
N ASN A 594 -27.63 38.47 -2.27
CA ASN A 594 -27.95 39.79 -2.84
C ASN A 594 -28.86 39.72 -4.09
N LYS A 595 -29.29 38.54 -4.54
CA LYS A 595 -30.02 38.30 -5.81
C LYS A 595 -29.32 38.89 -7.06
N LYS A 596 -27.99 38.93 -7.05
CA LYS A 596 -27.13 39.46 -8.14
C LYS A 596 -26.59 38.37 -9.07
N ALA A 597 -26.90 37.10 -8.82
CA ALA A 597 -26.58 35.98 -9.71
C ALA A 597 -27.78 35.63 -10.62
N SER A 598 -27.57 35.59 -11.94
CA SER A 598 -28.58 35.13 -12.91
C SER A 598 -28.56 33.62 -13.15
N LEU A 599 -27.39 32.96 -12.96
CA LEU A 599 -27.26 31.50 -13.06
C LEU A 599 -26.06 31.01 -12.25
N VAL A 600 -26.25 29.95 -11.46
CA VAL A 600 -25.20 29.31 -10.64
C VAL A 600 -24.94 27.88 -11.10
N LEU A 601 -23.68 27.52 -11.36
CA LEU A 601 -23.25 26.15 -11.64
C LEU A 601 -22.40 25.60 -10.49
N ILE A 602 -22.76 24.40 -10.03
CA ILE A 602 -22.12 23.69 -8.92
C ILE A 602 -21.57 22.35 -9.44
N PRO A 603 -20.30 21.97 -9.17
CA PRO A 603 -19.80 20.65 -9.55
C PRO A 603 -20.46 19.53 -8.74
N ASN A 604 -20.51 18.33 -9.31
CA ASN A 604 -20.97 17.11 -8.63
C ASN A 604 -19.87 16.39 -7.81
N ASP A 605 -18.63 16.81 -7.99
CA ASP A 605 -17.40 16.17 -7.51
C ASP A 605 -16.58 17.10 -6.60
N VAL A 606 -17.22 18.12 -6.00
CA VAL A 606 -16.62 18.87 -4.89
C VAL A 606 -16.41 17.91 -3.71
N ASP A 607 -15.25 18.01 -3.10
CA ASP A 607 -14.79 17.10 -2.05
C ASP A 607 -14.04 17.93 -1.00
N PRO A 608 -14.48 17.96 0.27
CA PRO A 608 -15.74 17.40 0.78
C PRO A 608 -16.98 18.08 0.16
N ILE A 609 -18.04 17.29 -0.11
CA ILE A 609 -19.27 17.74 -0.81
C ILE A 609 -20.10 18.69 0.07
N GLU A 610 -19.93 18.59 1.38
CA GLU A 610 -20.50 19.44 2.44
C GLU A 610 -20.25 20.93 2.17
N LEU A 611 -19.13 21.29 1.53
CA LEU A 611 -18.78 22.67 1.15
C LEU A 611 -19.79 23.32 0.18
N VAL A 612 -20.58 22.52 -0.56
CA VAL A 612 -21.56 23.01 -1.53
C VAL A 612 -22.97 22.47 -1.32
N VAL A 613 -23.17 21.54 -0.39
CA VAL A 613 -24.45 20.82 -0.18
C VAL A 613 -25.64 21.75 0.10
N TYR A 614 -25.38 22.93 0.69
CA TYR A 614 -26.38 23.95 1.01
C TYR A 614 -26.73 24.89 -0.16
N LEU A 615 -25.85 25.03 -1.17
CA LEU A 615 -26.04 25.98 -2.27
C LEU A 615 -27.35 25.75 -3.05
N PRO A 616 -27.77 24.51 -3.38
CA PRO A 616 -29.08 24.27 -4.00
C PRO A 616 -30.27 24.78 -3.16
N ALA A 617 -30.18 24.71 -1.83
CA ALA A 617 -31.23 25.22 -0.94
C ALA A 617 -31.22 26.75 -0.87
N LEU A 618 -30.03 27.36 -0.80
CA LEU A 618 -29.86 28.82 -0.83
C LEU A 618 -30.38 29.42 -2.15
N CYS A 619 -30.01 28.84 -3.30
CA CYS A 619 -30.49 29.27 -4.60
C CYS A 619 -32.03 29.22 -4.70
N ARG A 620 -32.66 28.13 -4.25
CA ARG A 620 -34.13 28.02 -4.19
C ARG A 620 -34.76 29.06 -3.26
N LYS A 621 -34.20 29.28 -2.06
CA LYS A 621 -34.68 30.31 -1.11
C LYS A 621 -34.62 31.72 -1.69
N MET A 622 -33.61 32.02 -2.49
CA MET A 622 -33.38 33.37 -3.05
C MET A 622 -34.04 33.58 -4.43
N GLY A 623 -34.57 32.53 -5.06
CA GLY A 623 -35.15 32.59 -6.41
C GLY A 623 -34.11 32.58 -7.54
N VAL A 624 -32.89 32.11 -7.28
CA VAL A 624 -31.78 32.12 -8.24
C VAL A 624 -31.70 30.78 -9.00
N PRO A 625 -31.69 30.78 -10.34
CA PRO A 625 -31.49 29.57 -11.14
C PRO A 625 -30.16 28.88 -10.82
N TYR A 626 -30.19 27.56 -10.60
CA TYR A 626 -28.99 26.77 -10.34
C TYR A 626 -29.03 25.42 -11.06
N ALA A 627 -27.86 24.90 -11.42
CA ALA A 627 -27.71 23.56 -11.96
C ALA A 627 -26.42 22.88 -11.48
N ILE A 628 -26.43 21.55 -11.49
CA ILE A 628 -25.27 20.73 -11.09
C ILE A 628 -24.60 20.18 -12.35
N ILE A 629 -23.28 20.29 -12.45
CA ILE A 629 -22.50 19.93 -13.65
C ILE A 629 -21.41 18.89 -13.32
N LYS A 630 -21.10 18.01 -14.29
CA LYS A 630 -20.00 17.05 -14.14
C LYS A 630 -18.63 17.74 -14.16
N GLY A 631 -17.86 17.63 -13.08
CA GLY A 631 -16.41 17.91 -13.04
C GLY A 631 -16.00 19.33 -12.62
N LYS A 632 -15.45 19.49 -11.41
CA LYS A 632 -14.93 20.75 -10.84
C LYS A 632 -13.74 21.32 -11.61
N ALA A 633 -13.02 20.46 -12.33
CA ALA A 633 -11.98 20.87 -13.30
C ALA A 633 -12.58 21.63 -14.50
N ARG A 634 -13.77 21.25 -14.99
CA ARG A 634 -14.42 21.90 -16.15
C ARG A 634 -14.98 23.30 -15.82
N LEU A 635 -15.23 23.58 -14.53
CA LEU A 635 -15.48 24.93 -14.05
C LEU A 635 -14.17 25.68 -13.72
N GLY A 636 -13.14 24.97 -13.25
CA GLY A 636 -11.80 25.53 -13.02
C GLY A 636 -11.16 26.13 -14.27
N THR A 637 -11.23 25.43 -15.41
CA THR A 637 -10.63 25.89 -16.68
C THR A 637 -11.20 27.24 -17.13
N VAL A 638 -12.52 27.44 -17.04
CA VAL A 638 -13.19 28.72 -17.33
C VAL A 638 -12.51 29.86 -16.57
N VAL A 639 -12.23 29.67 -15.28
CA VAL A 639 -11.73 30.72 -14.37
C VAL A 639 -10.21 30.70 -14.14
N HIS A 640 -9.47 30.04 -15.03
CA HIS A 640 -8.00 29.93 -15.00
C HIS A 640 -7.46 29.33 -13.67
N LYS A 641 -8.10 28.24 -13.21
CA LYS A 641 -7.72 27.45 -12.02
C LYS A 641 -7.70 25.95 -12.35
N LYS A 642 -6.97 25.14 -11.55
CA LYS A 642 -7.04 23.67 -11.64
C LYS A 642 -8.46 23.15 -11.36
N THR A 643 -9.19 23.79 -10.43
CA THR A 643 -10.57 23.46 -10.05
C THR A 643 -11.35 24.72 -9.65
N ALA A 644 -12.69 24.65 -9.64
CA ALA A 644 -13.55 25.66 -9.00
C ALA A 644 -14.73 24.98 -8.29
N ALA A 645 -14.97 25.35 -7.03
CA ALA A 645 -16.04 24.75 -6.20
C ALA A 645 -17.45 25.25 -6.54
N VAL A 646 -17.58 26.47 -7.08
CA VAL A 646 -18.84 27.02 -7.59
C VAL A 646 -18.52 28.18 -8.54
N VAL A 647 -19.37 28.37 -9.54
CA VAL A 647 -19.28 29.43 -10.56
C VAL A 647 -20.65 30.08 -10.75
N ALA A 648 -20.70 31.40 -10.97
CA ALA A 648 -21.93 32.14 -11.24
C ALA A 648 -21.76 33.18 -12.36
N LEU A 649 -22.81 33.34 -13.17
CA LEU A 649 -23.02 34.49 -14.04
C LEU A 649 -23.87 35.53 -13.30
N THR A 650 -23.43 36.79 -13.33
CA THR A 650 -24.19 37.92 -12.77
C THR A 650 -24.93 38.67 -13.87
N GLU A 651 -24.22 39.05 -14.93
CA GLU A 651 -24.69 39.83 -16.06
C GLU A 651 -24.00 39.32 -17.35
N VAL A 652 -24.67 39.49 -18.49
CA VAL A 652 -24.12 39.24 -19.83
C VAL A 652 -24.39 40.45 -20.73
N LYS A 653 -23.60 40.60 -21.80
CA LYS A 653 -23.82 41.64 -22.82
C LYS A 653 -25.19 41.47 -23.48
N GLY A 654 -25.69 42.54 -24.11
CA GLY A 654 -26.97 42.54 -24.83
C GLY A 654 -27.11 41.39 -25.86
N GLU A 655 -26.05 41.12 -26.62
CA GLU A 655 -25.98 40.04 -27.62
C GLU A 655 -26.29 38.64 -27.05
N ASP A 656 -25.87 38.37 -25.81
CA ASP A 656 -25.96 37.04 -25.20
C ASP A 656 -27.19 36.84 -24.31
N LYS A 657 -28.00 37.88 -24.08
CA LYS A 657 -29.21 37.79 -23.23
C LYS A 657 -30.16 36.67 -23.69
N ASN A 658 -30.27 36.47 -25.01
CA ASN A 658 -31.10 35.41 -25.59
C ASN A 658 -30.50 34.00 -25.45
N GLU A 659 -29.16 33.86 -25.39
CA GLU A 659 -28.50 32.56 -25.10
C GLU A 659 -28.65 32.22 -23.60
N LEU A 660 -28.47 33.20 -22.71
CA LEU A 660 -28.67 33.04 -21.27
C LEU A 660 -30.13 32.71 -20.91
N SER A 661 -31.11 33.42 -21.48
CA SER A 661 -32.53 33.20 -21.17
C SER A 661 -32.99 31.77 -21.51
N LYS A 662 -32.62 31.26 -22.70
CA LYS A 662 -32.89 29.88 -23.11
C LYS A 662 -32.23 28.85 -22.18
N LEU A 663 -30.98 29.11 -21.79
CA LEU A 663 -30.26 28.25 -20.84
C LEU A 663 -30.93 28.23 -19.46
N VAL A 664 -31.41 29.38 -18.96
CA VAL A 664 -32.11 29.49 -17.67
C VAL A 664 -33.45 28.73 -17.68
N SER A 665 -34.22 28.78 -18.79
CA SER A 665 -35.46 27.98 -18.91
C SER A 665 -35.16 26.48 -18.80
N ALA A 666 -34.24 25.96 -19.62
CA ALA A 666 -33.84 24.55 -19.60
C ALA A 666 -33.28 24.10 -18.23
N VAL A 667 -32.56 24.99 -17.54
CA VAL A 667 -32.10 24.76 -16.16
C VAL A 667 -33.27 24.67 -15.17
N ASN A 668 -34.25 25.57 -15.23
CA ASN A 668 -35.38 25.57 -14.31
C ASN A 668 -36.30 24.36 -14.52
N GLU A 669 -36.57 24.00 -15.78
CA GLU A 669 -37.30 22.79 -16.19
C GLU A 669 -36.55 21.50 -15.82
N GLY A 670 -35.22 21.53 -15.82
CA GLY A 670 -34.36 20.39 -15.48
C GLY A 670 -34.14 20.19 -13.98
N TYR A 671 -33.96 21.27 -13.22
CA TYR A 671 -33.47 21.26 -11.83
C TYR A 671 -34.43 21.90 -10.84
N ALA A 672 -34.71 23.20 -11.00
CA ALA A 672 -35.39 23.98 -9.97
C ALA A 672 -36.79 23.43 -9.65
N ASN A 673 -37.57 23.12 -10.69
CA ASN A 673 -38.96 22.73 -10.56
C ASN A 673 -39.15 21.25 -10.16
N LYS A 674 -38.14 20.39 -10.39
CA LYS A 674 -38.23 18.93 -10.15
C LYS A 674 -37.74 18.47 -8.77
N TYR A 675 -37.25 19.40 -7.94
CA TYR A 675 -36.68 19.05 -6.64
C TYR A 675 -37.67 18.34 -5.70
N GLU A 676 -38.90 18.85 -5.57
CA GLU A 676 -39.91 18.23 -4.68
C GLU A 676 -40.42 16.89 -5.23
N ASP A 677 -40.51 16.70 -6.55
CA ASP A 677 -40.82 15.39 -7.12
C ASP A 677 -39.71 14.38 -6.88
N HIS A 678 -38.44 14.78 -7.02
CA HIS A 678 -37.30 13.91 -6.67
C HIS A 678 -37.26 13.59 -5.18
N ARG A 679 -37.60 14.54 -4.30
CA ARG A 679 -37.73 14.33 -2.85
C ARG A 679 -38.86 13.35 -2.52
N ARG A 680 -40.05 13.52 -3.10
CA ARG A 680 -41.21 12.61 -2.95
C ARG A 680 -40.88 11.21 -3.44
N HIS A 681 -40.30 11.08 -4.64
CA HIS A 681 -39.86 9.78 -5.18
C HIS A 681 -38.77 9.13 -4.32
N TRP A 682 -37.86 9.91 -3.72
CA TRP A 682 -36.86 9.38 -2.77
C TRP A 682 -37.52 8.79 -1.53
N VAL A 683 -38.47 9.51 -0.90
CA VAL A 683 -39.20 9.02 0.29
C VAL A 683 -39.96 7.72 -0.02
N VAL A 684 -40.78 7.69 -1.07
CA VAL A 684 -41.55 6.50 -1.47
C VAL A 684 -40.63 5.30 -1.80
N LYS A 685 -39.44 5.56 -2.37
CA LYS A 685 -38.44 4.54 -2.70
C LYS A 685 -37.68 4.03 -1.48
N VAL A 686 -37.47 4.85 -0.46
CA VAL A 686 -36.97 4.42 0.86
C VAL A 686 -38.03 3.58 1.59
N GLU A 687 -39.30 4.01 1.57
CA GLU A 687 -40.37 3.35 2.31
C GLU A 687 -40.78 2.00 1.70
N LYS A 688 -40.87 1.88 0.36
CA LYS A 688 -41.02 0.57 -0.30
C LYS A 688 -39.84 -0.36 0.00
N ARG A 689 -38.61 0.15 0.14
CA ARG A 689 -37.44 -0.63 0.55
C ARG A 689 -37.49 -1.03 2.03
N LYS A 690 -38.07 -0.20 2.90
CA LYS A 690 -38.29 -0.52 4.32
C LYS A 690 -39.31 -1.66 4.49
N LYS A 691 -40.45 -1.60 3.80
CA LYS A 691 -41.44 -2.70 3.84
C LYS A 691 -40.88 -4.01 3.26
N ALA A 692 -40.11 -3.94 2.17
CA ALA A 692 -39.42 -5.11 1.63
C ALA A 692 -38.35 -5.68 2.60
N LEU A 693 -37.70 -4.84 3.40
CA LEU A 693 -36.77 -5.27 4.46
C LEU A 693 -37.50 -5.94 5.63
N GLU A 694 -38.64 -5.38 6.06
CA GLU A 694 -39.49 -5.94 7.12
C GLU A 694 -40.07 -7.32 6.74
N GLN A 695 -40.34 -7.55 5.45
CA GLN A 695 -40.70 -8.89 4.93
C GLN A 695 -39.49 -9.84 4.82
N ALA A 696 -38.32 -9.35 4.39
CA ALA A 696 -37.12 -10.17 4.20
C ALA A 696 -36.39 -10.56 5.51
N ILE A 697 -36.84 -10.06 6.67
CA ILE A 697 -36.35 -10.42 8.01
C ILE A 697 -37.25 -11.46 8.69
N LYS A 698 -38.39 -11.83 8.08
CA LYS A 698 -39.31 -12.88 8.58
C LYS A 698 -38.98 -14.29 8.03
N ILE A 699 -37.79 -14.48 7.47
CA ILE A 699 -37.23 -15.74 6.95
C ILE A 699 -35.78 -15.85 7.45
#